data_AF-A0A1D3JPB7-F1
#
_entry.id   AF-A0A1D3JPB7-F1
#
_cell.length_a   1.000
_cell.length_b   1.000
_cell.length_c   1.000
_cell.angle_alpha   90.00
_cell.angle_beta   90.00
_cell.angle_gamma   90.00
#
_symmetry.space_group_name_H-M   'P 1'
#
loop_
_entity.id
_entity.type
_entity.pdbx_description
1 polymer ?
#
loop_
_entity_poly.entity_id
_entity_poly.type
_entity_poly.pdbx_seq_one_letter_code
_entity_poly.pdbx_strand_id
1 'polypeptide(L)'
;ILNQTKEIYANIVSKKYYSYKYEAENIFRNISKLANSLNIQIKNSSGIDLLENINIAILPYLDSQKEDTLTFIPSPQSISETYTKISDSYNILLDILKKSQELHKKEQQTLNLILENRRLYEKVQATNELKDTLSDLKNKKEQILNEVKLLLHKSNELNKLSCNSQNYDTILESSKYDQIKEKSNNYKQEKEKLGIDFDVTAMEEKFNNDIKDIEELENNYNSSEENNNNSLEKNNNILQSKKKLKELTNAFNTEIKQIEDKIIEKNDLINKLIEMRKECLLFTYTTLVETLKIKITDYSEFITSATKFSKEFLKYIDDTSNTLNDDIDALQIKYNLNQTNKYVKSMFADATNDNNNLIEKEKEATKTINNLTDLFTIDSNNIDADTLHNNKIQMLYFNSELHKSIESIKQLYKKIHVFKLLNIGHINEKYFDISKQFDNILQLQENQLTENLNSLKKIGQNISDKKDQFLHALSETPIPNFNTLKEIYHDIVNYESHIDEIKNISNKENENIILYIDTITKLKEKVQSILNFVTTYENDNNIIKQHIQDNDEDNVSKIKETLKTTIQSFQEILNKIDETKAQFYGNNNINNIISTISKNVNDVKKHLSKDLTIENELIQIQKSLEDIKNSTYEIRSEQITKYINTINNYVEQQTKHIQNNPNKDEIDDIIQKIVNYNKESEIKLPTIIDNKNNVTSIISHINKVINLIKSKYNNNNNVSYNVAKKHEEDANIIIRDLDTSQNMVNNLIQKNFKIINDLKNRKQEMENRNNLHAINRQQEITQTEHINNTYHPHINHTNNINKNHQYSSSDRKNSSKTKDTENSVR
;
A
#
# COMPACT_ATOMS: atom_id res chain seq x y z
N ILE A 1 -72.96 -42.17 -84.24
CA ILE A 1 -74.44 -42.21 -84.15
C ILE A 1 -75.08 -41.34 -85.24
N LEU A 2 -75.32 -40.03 -85.05
CA LEU A 2 -76.07 -39.16 -86.00
C LEU A 2 -75.72 -39.33 -87.50
N ASN A 3 -74.44 -39.32 -87.88
CA ASN A 3 -74.03 -39.53 -89.28
C ASN A 3 -74.37 -40.95 -89.79
N GLN A 4 -74.17 -41.99 -88.98
CA GLN A 4 -74.53 -43.37 -89.32
C GLN A 4 -76.05 -43.52 -89.45
N THR A 5 -76.83 -42.87 -88.57
CA THR A 5 -78.29 -42.81 -88.68
C THR A 5 -78.71 -42.20 -90.01
N LYS A 6 -78.08 -41.09 -90.45
CA LYS A 6 -78.35 -40.45 -91.74
C LYS A 6 -78.05 -41.37 -92.94
N GLU A 7 -76.92 -42.07 -92.94
CA GLU A 7 -76.54 -43.00 -94.04
C GLU A 7 -77.43 -44.25 -94.10
N ILE A 8 -77.74 -44.85 -92.96
CA ILE A 8 -78.64 -46.01 -92.86
C ILE A 8 -80.04 -45.60 -93.33
N TYR A 9 -80.51 -44.42 -92.91
CA TYR A 9 -81.82 -43.90 -93.30
C TYR A 9 -81.94 -43.67 -94.82
N ALA A 10 -80.96 -43.02 -95.44
CA ALA A 10 -80.92 -42.80 -96.88
C ALA A 10 -80.89 -44.12 -97.69
N ASN A 11 -80.22 -45.16 -97.17
CA ASN A 11 -80.24 -46.51 -97.77
C ASN A 11 -81.61 -47.20 -97.68
N ILE A 12 -82.32 -47.04 -96.57
CA ILE A 12 -83.64 -47.67 -96.36
C ILE A 12 -84.69 -47.08 -97.31
N VAL A 13 -84.70 -45.74 -97.46
CA VAL A 13 -85.64 -45.08 -98.37
C VAL A 13 -85.30 -45.43 -99.83
N SER A 14 -84.06 -45.19 -100.29
CA SER A 14 -83.71 -45.31 -101.71
C SER A 14 -83.95 -46.71 -102.31
N LYS A 15 -83.77 -47.80 -101.55
CA LYS A 15 -83.80 -49.18 -102.08
C LYS A 15 -85.15 -49.88 -102.13
N LYS A 16 -86.18 -49.42 -101.39
CA LYS A 16 -87.51 -50.08 -101.37
C LYS A 16 -88.66 -49.15 -101.73
N TYR A 17 -88.62 -47.91 -101.24
CA TYR A 17 -89.74 -46.98 -101.36
C TYR A 17 -90.03 -46.58 -102.80
N TYR A 18 -89.02 -46.08 -103.52
CA TYR A 18 -89.19 -45.63 -104.92
C TYR A 18 -89.52 -46.79 -105.87
N SER A 19 -89.05 -48.01 -105.58
CA SER A 19 -89.36 -49.21 -106.37
C SER A 19 -90.86 -49.52 -106.35
N TYR A 20 -91.47 -49.65 -105.16
CA TYR A 20 -92.89 -50.02 -105.05
C TYR A 20 -93.83 -48.93 -105.56
N LYS A 21 -93.49 -47.64 -105.38
CA LYS A 21 -94.26 -46.54 -105.99
C LYS A 21 -94.22 -46.62 -107.51
N TYR A 22 -93.04 -46.80 -108.09
CA TYR A 22 -92.83 -46.86 -109.54
C TYR A 22 -93.47 -48.12 -110.17
N GLU A 23 -93.38 -49.27 -109.49
CA GLU A 23 -94.08 -50.49 -109.88
C GLU A 23 -95.60 -50.32 -109.82
N ALA A 24 -96.13 -49.69 -108.76
CA ALA A 24 -97.56 -49.44 -108.64
C ALA A 24 -98.08 -48.54 -109.77
N GLU A 25 -97.38 -47.44 -110.08
CA GLU A 25 -97.70 -46.55 -111.22
C GLU A 25 -97.63 -47.30 -112.57
N ASN A 26 -96.68 -48.22 -112.75
CA ASN A 26 -96.59 -49.05 -113.96
C ASN A 26 -97.70 -50.11 -114.06
N ILE A 27 -98.07 -50.77 -112.97
CA ILE A 27 -99.18 -51.73 -112.96
C ILE A 27 -100.49 -50.99 -113.28
N PHE A 28 -100.71 -49.80 -112.71
CA PHE A 28 -101.85 -48.93 -113.05
C PHE A 28 -101.93 -48.64 -114.56
N ARG A 29 -100.80 -48.26 -115.16
CA ARG A 29 -100.67 -48.03 -116.62
C ARG A 29 -101.00 -49.26 -117.45
N ASN A 30 -100.67 -50.45 -116.95
CA ASN A 30 -100.97 -51.70 -117.64
C ASN A 30 -102.43 -52.12 -117.47
N ILE A 31 -103.07 -51.87 -116.32
CA ILE A 31 -104.51 -52.11 -116.10
C ILE A 31 -105.36 -51.25 -117.05
N SER A 32 -105.09 -49.93 -117.14
CA SER A 32 -105.81 -49.04 -118.07
C SER A 32 -105.69 -49.50 -119.53
N LYS A 33 -104.47 -49.91 -119.94
CA LYS A 33 -104.23 -50.43 -121.29
C LYS A 33 -104.94 -51.76 -121.56
N LEU A 34 -104.90 -52.69 -120.59
CA LEU A 34 -105.51 -54.00 -120.70
C LEU A 34 -107.03 -53.88 -120.86
N ALA A 35 -107.68 -53.04 -120.04
CA ALA A 35 -109.11 -52.79 -120.15
C ALA A 35 -109.51 -52.23 -121.52
N ASN A 36 -108.77 -51.23 -122.01
CA ASN A 36 -109.02 -50.67 -123.33
C ASN A 36 -108.79 -51.70 -124.47
N SER A 37 -107.82 -52.62 -124.32
CA SER A 37 -107.63 -53.72 -125.29
C SER A 37 -108.78 -54.73 -125.34
N LEU A 38 -109.62 -54.75 -124.29
CA LEU A 38 -110.87 -55.53 -124.23
C LEU A 38 -112.09 -54.71 -124.69
N ASN A 39 -111.89 -53.52 -125.28
CA ASN A 39 -112.94 -52.54 -125.60
C ASN A 39 -113.75 -52.08 -124.36
N ILE A 40 -113.14 -52.10 -123.17
CA ILE A 40 -113.73 -51.63 -121.93
C ILE A 40 -113.14 -50.26 -121.58
N GLN A 41 -113.96 -49.22 -121.67
CA GLN A 41 -113.62 -47.90 -121.12
C GLN A 41 -113.85 -47.93 -119.61
N ILE A 42 -112.83 -47.59 -118.81
CA ILE A 42 -112.96 -47.46 -117.35
C ILE A 42 -112.91 -45.99 -116.98
N LYS A 43 -113.94 -45.51 -116.29
CA LYS A 43 -113.98 -44.17 -115.69
C LYS A 43 -113.96 -44.26 -114.19
N ASN A 44 -113.22 -43.37 -113.53
CA ASN A 44 -113.34 -43.20 -112.07
C ASN A 44 -114.67 -42.49 -111.72
N SER A 45 -114.98 -42.34 -110.44
CA SER A 45 -116.22 -41.66 -110.00
C SER A 45 -116.29 -40.16 -110.36
N SER A 46 -115.17 -39.54 -110.78
CA SER A 46 -115.12 -38.20 -111.39
C SER A 46 -115.43 -38.19 -112.90
N GLY A 47 -115.71 -39.34 -113.51
CA GLY A 47 -116.01 -39.46 -114.95
C GLY A 47 -114.78 -39.36 -115.87
N ILE A 48 -113.57 -39.29 -115.30
CA ILE A 48 -112.30 -39.22 -116.03
C ILE A 48 -111.96 -40.63 -116.53
N ASP A 49 -111.64 -40.74 -117.83
CA ASP A 49 -111.15 -41.99 -118.42
C ASP A 49 -109.74 -42.30 -117.90
N LEU A 50 -109.57 -43.51 -117.35
CA LEU A 50 -108.31 -44.04 -116.86
C LEU A 50 -107.26 -44.23 -117.94
N LEU A 51 -107.60 -44.11 -119.22
CA LEU A 51 -106.66 -44.07 -120.34
C LEU A 51 -106.14 -42.66 -120.65
N GLU A 52 -106.96 -41.61 -120.51
CA GLU A 52 -106.64 -40.26 -121.01
C GLU A 52 -105.52 -39.57 -120.20
N ASN A 53 -105.54 -39.66 -118.86
CA ASN A 53 -104.37 -39.30 -118.04
C ASN A 53 -104.42 -39.91 -116.62
N ILE A 54 -103.72 -41.04 -116.43
CA ILE A 54 -103.66 -41.79 -115.16
C ILE A 54 -103.23 -40.93 -113.97
N ASN A 55 -102.22 -40.07 -114.15
CA ASN A 55 -101.71 -39.26 -113.03
C ASN A 55 -102.77 -38.26 -112.55
N ILE A 56 -103.57 -37.70 -113.46
CA ILE A 56 -104.67 -36.77 -113.13
C ILE A 56 -105.88 -37.53 -112.57
N ALA A 57 -106.16 -38.74 -113.05
CA ALA A 57 -107.25 -39.58 -112.53
C ALA A 57 -107.03 -40.01 -111.07
N ILE A 58 -105.78 -40.20 -110.64
CA ILE A 58 -105.40 -40.61 -109.27
C ILE A 58 -105.33 -39.41 -108.31
N LEU A 59 -104.78 -38.27 -108.75
CA LEU A 59 -104.39 -37.15 -107.87
C LEU A 59 -105.48 -36.69 -106.87
N PRO A 60 -106.76 -36.48 -107.28
CA PRO A 60 -107.82 -36.01 -106.38
C PRO A 60 -108.14 -36.97 -105.23
N TYR A 61 -107.80 -38.25 -105.37
CA TYR A 61 -108.20 -39.30 -104.45
C TYR A 61 -107.12 -39.70 -103.44
N LEU A 62 -105.86 -39.28 -103.65
CA LEU A 62 -104.75 -39.53 -102.71
C LEU A 62 -104.99 -38.85 -101.34
N ASP A 63 -105.62 -37.67 -101.32
CA ASP A 63 -105.99 -36.97 -100.09
C ASP A 63 -107.51 -37.12 -99.73
N SER A 64 -108.27 -37.97 -100.44
CA SER A 64 -109.71 -38.20 -100.20
C SER A 64 -109.99 -39.37 -99.24
N GLN A 65 -111.02 -39.23 -98.39
CA GLN A 65 -111.52 -40.29 -97.50
C GLN A 65 -112.66 -41.14 -98.09
N LYS A 66 -113.18 -40.82 -99.29
CA LYS A 66 -114.22 -41.63 -99.94
C LYS A 66 -113.60 -42.73 -100.82
N GLU A 67 -114.21 -43.91 -100.80
CA GLU A 67 -113.92 -44.96 -101.78
C GLU A 67 -114.31 -44.47 -103.19
N ASP A 68 -113.46 -44.77 -104.16
CA ASP A 68 -113.66 -44.46 -105.56
C ASP A 68 -114.21 -45.68 -106.29
N THR A 69 -115.28 -45.51 -107.06
CA THR A 69 -115.96 -46.60 -107.76
C THR A 69 -115.71 -46.50 -109.26
N LEU A 70 -115.27 -47.62 -109.85
CA LEU A 70 -115.02 -47.72 -111.28
C LEU A 70 -116.31 -47.94 -112.07
N THR A 71 -116.49 -47.15 -113.12
CA THR A 71 -117.61 -47.26 -114.07
C THR A 71 -117.09 -47.84 -115.38
N PHE A 72 -117.70 -48.95 -115.84
CA PHE A 72 -117.27 -49.68 -117.02
C PHE A 72 -118.26 -49.51 -118.19
N ILE A 73 -117.75 -49.21 -119.40
CA ILE A 73 -118.57 -48.99 -120.60
C ILE A 73 -118.01 -49.84 -121.76
N PRO A 74 -118.85 -50.62 -122.49
CA PRO A 74 -120.27 -50.84 -122.25
C PRO A 74 -120.53 -51.60 -120.94
N SER A 75 -121.70 -51.35 -120.32
CA SER A 75 -122.05 -51.95 -119.03
C SER A 75 -122.23 -53.48 -119.18
N PRO A 76 -121.60 -54.31 -118.33
CA PRO A 76 -121.59 -55.76 -118.51
C PRO A 76 -122.95 -56.40 -118.24
N GLN A 77 -123.41 -57.24 -119.18
CA GLN A 77 -124.66 -58.01 -119.05
C GLN A 77 -124.55 -59.18 -118.05
N SER A 78 -123.34 -59.55 -117.63
CA SER A 78 -123.06 -60.35 -116.44
C SER A 78 -121.69 -59.98 -115.88
N ILE A 79 -121.55 -59.96 -114.54
CA ILE A 79 -120.29 -59.57 -113.89
C ILE A 79 -119.27 -60.72 -114.03
N SER A 80 -118.38 -60.59 -115.02
CA SER A 80 -117.22 -61.46 -115.17
C SER A 80 -116.18 -61.17 -114.08
N GLU A 81 -115.51 -62.22 -113.59
CA GLU A 81 -114.45 -62.20 -112.57
C GLU A 81 -113.32 -61.18 -112.89
N THR A 82 -113.12 -60.86 -114.17
CA THR A 82 -112.15 -59.87 -114.65
C THR A 82 -112.43 -58.45 -114.12
N TYR A 83 -113.70 -58.02 -114.04
CA TYR A 83 -114.05 -56.66 -113.62
C TYR A 83 -113.75 -56.43 -112.13
N THR A 84 -114.08 -57.40 -111.28
CA THR A 84 -113.79 -57.35 -109.85
C THR A 84 -112.28 -57.29 -109.61
N LYS A 85 -111.50 -58.15 -110.27
CA LYS A 85 -110.02 -58.14 -110.16
C LYS A 85 -109.39 -56.81 -110.59
N ILE A 86 -109.95 -56.13 -111.59
CA ILE A 86 -109.51 -54.78 -111.98
C ILE A 86 -109.81 -53.76 -110.88
N SER A 87 -111.01 -53.78 -110.29
CA SER A 87 -111.39 -52.86 -109.21
C SER A 87 -110.59 -53.09 -107.92
N ASP A 88 -110.37 -54.35 -107.53
CA ASP A 88 -109.56 -54.68 -106.36
C ASP A 88 -108.11 -54.25 -106.56
N SER A 89 -107.55 -54.48 -107.75
CA SER A 89 -106.19 -54.05 -108.09
C SER A 89 -106.06 -52.52 -108.06
N TYR A 90 -107.05 -51.79 -108.58
CA TYR A 90 -107.09 -50.32 -108.51
C TYR A 90 -107.04 -49.81 -107.07
N ASN A 91 -107.89 -50.36 -106.20
CA ASN A 91 -107.96 -49.98 -104.79
C ASN A 91 -106.66 -50.29 -104.02
N ILE A 92 -106.05 -51.47 -104.25
CA ILE A 92 -104.77 -51.85 -103.65
C ILE A 92 -103.65 -50.89 -104.08
N LEU A 93 -103.60 -50.53 -105.37
CA LEU A 93 -102.57 -49.61 -105.88
C LEU A 93 -102.76 -48.18 -105.34
N LEU A 94 -104.01 -47.72 -105.19
CA LEU A 94 -104.30 -46.42 -104.58
C LEU A 94 -103.83 -46.35 -103.11
N ASP A 95 -104.03 -47.40 -102.34
CA ASP A 95 -103.55 -47.51 -100.94
C ASP A 95 -102.01 -47.53 -100.86
N ILE A 96 -101.33 -48.22 -101.77
CA ILE A 96 -99.86 -48.18 -101.89
C ILE A 96 -99.35 -46.75 -102.14
N LEU A 97 -100.01 -46.00 -103.03
CA LEU A 97 -99.63 -44.62 -103.34
C LEU A 97 -99.90 -43.66 -102.17
N LYS A 98 -101.02 -43.82 -101.44
CA LYS A 98 -101.29 -43.05 -100.21
C LYS A 98 -100.23 -43.27 -99.13
N LYS A 99 -99.95 -44.54 -98.81
CA LYS A 99 -98.93 -44.93 -97.82
C LYS A 99 -97.54 -44.46 -98.24
N SER A 100 -97.26 -44.44 -99.54
CA SER A 100 -96.03 -43.86 -100.09
C SER A 100 -95.93 -42.36 -99.75
N GLN A 101 -96.97 -41.58 -100.01
CA GLN A 101 -96.94 -40.13 -99.77
C GLN A 101 -96.80 -39.76 -98.27
N GLU A 102 -97.40 -40.53 -97.36
CA GLU A 102 -97.16 -40.36 -95.91
C GLU A 102 -95.71 -40.64 -95.51
N LEU A 103 -95.08 -41.66 -96.10
CA LEU A 103 -93.73 -42.07 -95.76
C LEU A 103 -92.70 -41.00 -96.16
N HIS A 104 -92.88 -40.33 -97.30
CA HIS A 104 -92.08 -39.16 -97.71
C HIS A 104 -92.32 -37.93 -96.81
N LYS A 105 -93.54 -37.72 -96.28
CA LYS A 105 -93.78 -36.64 -95.29
C LYS A 105 -92.99 -36.91 -94.01
N LYS A 106 -92.99 -38.16 -93.51
CA LYS A 106 -92.17 -38.60 -92.35
C LYS A 106 -90.66 -38.57 -92.64
N GLU A 107 -90.25 -38.77 -93.89
CA GLU A 107 -88.85 -38.65 -94.32
C GLU A 107 -88.29 -37.24 -94.13
N GLN A 108 -88.99 -36.24 -94.66
CA GLN A 108 -88.58 -34.84 -94.52
C GLN A 108 -88.57 -34.40 -93.05
N GLN A 109 -89.54 -34.84 -92.25
CA GLN A 109 -89.54 -34.62 -90.80
C GLN A 109 -88.32 -35.25 -90.10
N THR A 110 -87.98 -36.50 -90.44
CA THR A 110 -86.83 -37.21 -89.86
C THR A 110 -85.50 -36.53 -90.22
N LEU A 111 -85.35 -36.08 -91.48
CA LEU A 111 -84.15 -35.41 -91.94
C LEU A 111 -83.94 -34.05 -91.24
N ASN A 112 -85.03 -33.30 -91.05
CA ASN A 112 -85.00 -32.02 -90.32
C ASN A 112 -84.60 -32.22 -88.85
N LEU A 113 -85.18 -33.21 -88.17
CA LEU A 113 -84.81 -33.55 -86.78
C LEU A 113 -83.34 -33.96 -86.64
N ILE A 114 -82.76 -34.65 -87.63
CA ILE A 114 -81.33 -35.00 -87.63
C ILE A 114 -80.44 -33.75 -87.75
N LEU A 115 -80.82 -32.79 -88.60
CA LEU A 115 -80.09 -31.52 -88.76
C LEU A 115 -80.20 -30.64 -87.51
N GLU A 116 -81.37 -30.58 -86.89
CA GLU A 116 -81.62 -29.82 -85.67
C GLU A 116 -80.86 -30.38 -84.46
N ASN A 117 -80.87 -31.71 -84.25
CA ASN A 117 -80.07 -32.37 -83.21
C ASN A 117 -78.56 -32.13 -83.39
N ARG A 118 -78.07 -32.11 -84.63
CA ARG A 118 -76.65 -31.78 -84.89
C ARG A 118 -76.31 -30.34 -84.51
N ARG A 119 -77.20 -29.37 -84.80
CA ARG A 119 -77.00 -27.97 -84.39
C ARG A 119 -77.04 -27.80 -82.87
N LEU A 120 -77.97 -28.48 -82.19
CA LEU A 120 -78.03 -28.52 -80.72
C LEU A 120 -76.73 -29.07 -80.13
N TYR A 121 -76.18 -30.14 -80.69
CA TYR A 121 -74.87 -30.67 -80.28
C TYR A 121 -73.72 -29.66 -80.52
N GLU A 122 -73.64 -29.05 -81.71
CA GLU A 122 -72.61 -28.05 -82.03
C GLU A 122 -72.71 -26.79 -81.13
N LYS A 123 -73.94 -26.35 -80.77
CA LYS A 123 -74.20 -25.27 -79.80
C LYS A 123 -73.76 -25.66 -78.39
N VAL A 124 -74.23 -26.80 -77.86
CA VAL A 124 -73.87 -27.29 -76.51
C VAL A 124 -72.36 -27.50 -76.38
N GLN A 125 -71.70 -28.04 -77.39
CA GLN A 125 -70.25 -28.20 -77.39
C GLN A 125 -69.54 -26.83 -77.32
N ALA A 126 -69.96 -25.85 -78.12
CA ALA A 126 -69.36 -24.51 -78.10
C ALA A 126 -69.60 -23.78 -76.76
N THR A 127 -70.79 -23.92 -76.15
CA THR A 127 -71.10 -23.37 -74.83
C THR A 127 -70.25 -24.02 -73.73
N ASN A 128 -70.03 -25.33 -73.77
CA ASN A 128 -69.17 -26.01 -72.81
C ASN A 128 -67.70 -25.59 -72.98
N GLU A 129 -67.17 -25.59 -74.21
CA GLU A 129 -65.82 -25.09 -74.50
C GLU A 129 -65.61 -23.64 -74.01
N LEU A 130 -66.61 -22.77 -74.17
CA LEU A 130 -66.58 -21.40 -73.65
C LEU A 130 -66.54 -21.37 -72.12
N LYS A 131 -67.39 -22.16 -71.43
CA LYS A 131 -67.45 -22.20 -69.96
C LYS A 131 -66.18 -22.76 -69.33
N ASP A 132 -65.63 -23.84 -69.90
CA ASP A 132 -64.37 -24.42 -69.47
C ASP A 132 -63.22 -23.42 -69.64
N THR A 133 -63.17 -22.74 -70.80
CA THR A 133 -62.19 -21.67 -71.07
C THR A 133 -62.36 -20.49 -70.11
N LEU A 134 -63.59 -20.05 -69.85
CA LEU A 134 -63.86 -18.94 -68.93
C LEU A 134 -63.42 -19.28 -67.50
N SER A 135 -63.64 -20.51 -67.05
CA SER A 135 -63.20 -20.96 -65.74
C SER A 135 -61.67 -21.04 -65.64
N ASP A 136 -60.99 -21.51 -66.68
CA ASP A 136 -59.52 -21.51 -66.74
C ASP A 136 -58.95 -20.08 -66.66
N LEU A 137 -59.50 -19.14 -67.44
CA LEU A 137 -59.04 -17.75 -67.44
C LEU A 137 -59.31 -17.03 -66.12
N LYS A 138 -60.47 -17.27 -65.48
CA LYS A 138 -60.78 -16.75 -64.13
C LYS A 138 -59.81 -17.30 -63.07
N ASN A 139 -59.50 -18.60 -63.11
CA ASN A 139 -58.52 -19.20 -62.20
C ASN A 139 -57.11 -18.60 -62.40
N LYS A 140 -56.69 -18.43 -63.66
CA LYS A 140 -55.39 -17.83 -64.02
C LYS A 140 -55.28 -16.37 -63.60
N LYS A 141 -56.35 -15.56 -63.75
CA LYS A 141 -56.42 -14.18 -63.23
C LYS A 141 -56.11 -14.15 -61.72
N GLU A 142 -56.82 -14.97 -60.94
CA GLU A 142 -56.65 -14.98 -59.49
C GLU A 142 -55.25 -15.49 -59.09
N GLN A 143 -54.70 -16.48 -59.79
CA GLN A 143 -53.33 -16.93 -59.54
C GLN A 143 -52.31 -15.80 -59.78
N ILE A 144 -52.31 -15.18 -60.97
CA ILE A 144 -51.29 -14.18 -61.32
C ILE A 144 -51.39 -12.92 -60.43
N LEU A 145 -52.60 -12.47 -60.08
CA LEU A 145 -52.79 -11.33 -59.18
C LEU A 145 -52.28 -11.64 -57.75
N ASN A 146 -52.42 -12.88 -57.27
CA ASN A 146 -51.89 -13.28 -55.98
C ASN A 146 -50.36 -13.38 -55.98
N GLU A 147 -49.75 -13.85 -57.07
CA GLU A 147 -48.30 -13.85 -57.24
C GLU A 147 -47.71 -12.42 -57.31
N VAL A 148 -48.37 -11.48 -58.01
CA VAL A 148 -48.01 -10.04 -58.00
C VAL A 148 -48.11 -9.45 -56.59
N LYS A 149 -49.22 -9.71 -55.86
CA LYS A 149 -49.40 -9.24 -54.47
C LYS A 149 -48.30 -9.77 -53.55
N LEU A 150 -47.91 -11.05 -53.69
CA LEU A 150 -46.81 -11.65 -52.93
C LEU A 150 -45.45 -11.03 -53.26
N LEU A 151 -45.17 -10.76 -54.55
CA LEU A 151 -43.94 -10.08 -54.99
C LEU A 151 -43.84 -8.66 -54.40
N LEU A 152 -44.93 -7.89 -54.46
CA LEU A 152 -45.01 -6.55 -53.86
C LEU A 152 -44.76 -6.60 -52.34
N HIS A 153 -45.33 -7.59 -51.63
CA HIS A 153 -45.06 -7.80 -50.22
C HIS A 153 -43.57 -8.08 -49.95
N LYS A 154 -42.96 -9.05 -50.66
CA LYS A 154 -41.52 -9.35 -50.53
C LYS A 154 -40.64 -8.12 -50.77
N SER A 155 -40.97 -7.32 -51.80
CA SER A 155 -40.28 -6.07 -52.11
C SER A 155 -40.41 -5.03 -51.02
N ASN A 156 -41.60 -4.86 -50.43
CA ASN A 156 -41.84 -3.94 -49.32
C ASN A 156 -41.05 -4.33 -48.07
N GLU A 157 -40.94 -5.62 -47.73
CA GLU A 157 -40.07 -6.07 -46.65
C GLU A 157 -38.60 -5.81 -46.97
N LEU A 158 -38.11 -6.21 -48.16
CA LEU A 158 -36.74 -5.94 -48.60
C LEU A 158 -36.41 -4.43 -48.63
N ASN A 159 -37.40 -3.57 -48.88
CA ASN A 159 -37.26 -2.13 -48.83
C ASN A 159 -36.95 -1.58 -47.44
N LYS A 160 -37.43 -2.24 -46.37
CA LYS A 160 -37.05 -1.92 -44.97
C LYS A 160 -35.62 -2.36 -44.62
N LEU A 161 -35.10 -3.38 -45.32
CA LEU A 161 -33.79 -3.98 -45.02
C LEU A 161 -32.62 -3.18 -45.58
N SER A 162 -31.56 -3.02 -44.79
CA SER A 162 -30.31 -2.36 -45.20
C SER A 162 -29.06 -3.13 -44.74
N CYS A 163 -27.94 -2.91 -45.44
CA CYS A 163 -26.60 -3.13 -44.92
C CYS A 163 -25.93 -1.75 -44.78
N ASN A 164 -26.16 -1.05 -43.67
CA ASN A 164 -25.56 0.27 -43.44
C ASN A 164 -24.08 0.16 -43.02
N SER A 165 -23.29 1.17 -43.42
CA SER A 165 -21.87 1.32 -43.06
C SER A 165 -21.61 2.44 -42.03
N GLN A 166 -22.64 3.00 -41.38
CA GLN A 166 -22.49 4.15 -40.49
C GLN A 166 -21.76 3.81 -39.18
N ASN A 167 -20.99 4.77 -38.66
CA ASN A 167 -20.28 4.78 -37.37
C ASN A 167 -19.10 3.80 -37.23
N TYR A 168 -18.77 3.00 -38.24
CA TYR A 168 -17.63 2.07 -38.21
C TYR A 168 -16.26 2.74 -38.41
N ASP A 169 -16.24 3.94 -38.97
CA ASP A 169 -15.07 4.82 -39.12
C ASP A 169 -14.41 5.19 -37.79
N THR A 170 -15.19 5.23 -36.70
CA THR A 170 -14.66 5.45 -35.34
C THR A 170 -14.02 4.21 -34.70
N ILE A 171 -14.19 3.03 -35.30
CA ILE A 171 -13.80 1.73 -34.73
C ILE A 171 -12.74 1.03 -35.58
N LEU A 172 -12.89 1.07 -36.90
CA LEU A 172 -12.07 0.36 -37.87
C LEU A 172 -11.01 1.27 -38.50
N GLU A 173 -9.94 0.67 -39.01
CA GLU A 173 -9.00 1.35 -39.90
C GLU A 173 -9.70 1.79 -41.20
N SER A 174 -9.28 2.92 -41.78
CA SER A 174 -9.91 3.46 -43.00
C SER A 174 -10.00 2.43 -44.13
N SER A 175 -8.93 1.65 -44.35
CA SER A 175 -8.87 0.59 -45.37
C SER A 175 -9.95 -0.49 -45.20
N LYS A 176 -10.27 -0.86 -43.95
CA LYS A 176 -11.33 -1.83 -43.61
C LYS A 176 -12.72 -1.19 -43.68
N TYR A 177 -12.84 0.07 -43.23
CA TYR A 177 -14.07 0.85 -43.33
C TYR A 177 -14.51 1.07 -44.78
N ASP A 178 -13.60 1.46 -45.66
CA ASP A 178 -13.90 1.76 -47.06
C ASP A 178 -14.39 0.52 -47.82
N GLN A 179 -13.89 -0.69 -47.51
CA GLN A 179 -14.41 -1.95 -48.06
C GLN A 179 -15.86 -2.27 -47.61
N ILE A 180 -16.20 -1.99 -46.35
CA ILE A 180 -17.59 -2.13 -45.85
C ILE A 180 -18.50 -1.12 -46.54
N LYS A 181 -18.04 0.13 -46.68
CA LYS A 181 -18.75 1.21 -47.36
C LYS A 181 -18.99 0.90 -48.85
N GLU A 182 -18.02 0.30 -49.53
CA GLU A 182 -18.17 -0.17 -50.91
C GLU A 182 -19.26 -1.26 -51.01
N LYS A 183 -19.21 -2.31 -50.19
CA LYS A 183 -20.24 -3.37 -50.17
C LYS A 183 -21.64 -2.82 -49.85
N SER A 184 -21.74 -1.89 -48.90
CA SER A 184 -22.97 -1.14 -48.56
C SER A 184 -23.51 -0.35 -49.77
N ASN A 185 -22.64 0.37 -50.48
CA ASN A 185 -23.01 1.13 -51.67
C ASN A 185 -23.46 0.21 -52.82
N ASN A 186 -22.76 -0.91 -53.05
CA ASN A 186 -23.11 -1.88 -54.08
C ASN A 186 -24.49 -2.52 -53.81
N TYR A 187 -24.79 -2.88 -52.56
CA TYR A 187 -26.14 -3.31 -52.16
C TYR A 187 -27.20 -2.23 -52.42
N LYS A 188 -26.91 -0.96 -52.09
CA LYS A 188 -27.85 0.15 -52.32
C LYS A 188 -28.12 0.37 -53.82
N GLN A 189 -27.07 0.42 -54.65
CA GLN A 189 -27.19 0.58 -56.11
C GLN A 189 -27.96 -0.58 -56.76
N GLU A 190 -27.73 -1.81 -56.33
CA GLU A 190 -28.48 -2.96 -56.84
C GLU A 190 -29.94 -2.94 -56.39
N LYS A 191 -30.21 -2.47 -55.16
CA LYS A 191 -31.56 -2.30 -54.62
C LYS A 191 -32.36 -1.21 -55.35
N GLU A 192 -31.71 -0.15 -55.82
CA GLU A 192 -32.36 0.90 -56.63
C GLU A 192 -32.90 0.35 -57.97
N LYS A 193 -32.34 -0.74 -58.50
CA LYS A 193 -32.84 -1.44 -59.70
C LYS A 193 -34.12 -2.25 -59.46
N LEU A 194 -34.51 -2.46 -58.20
CA LEU A 194 -35.66 -3.31 -57.85
C LEU A 194 -36.96 -2.79 -58.45
N GLY A 195 -37.15 -1.46 -58.49
CA GLY A 195 -38.26 -0.72 -59.11
C GLY A 195 -39.42 -1.57 -59.61
N ILE A 196 -40.42 -1.79 -58.76
CA ILE A 196 -41.59 -2.61 -59.07
C ILE A 196 -42.77 -1.70 -59.40
N ASP A 197 -43.14 -1.71 -60.68
CA ASP A 197 -44.23 -0.93 -61.24
C ASP A 197 -45.39 -1.87 -61.65
N PHE A 198 -46.10 -2.37 -60.63
CA PHE A 198 -47.31 -3.17 -60.81
C PHE A 198 -48.49 -2.44 -60.17
N ASP A 199 -49.32 -1.80 -60.99
CA ASP A 199 -50.65 -1.38 -60.58
C ASP A 199 -51.61 -2.58 -60.61
N VAL A 200 -51.81 -3.17 -59.43
CA VAL A 200 -52.70 -4.31 -59.23
C VAL A 200 -54.15 -3.97 -59.59
N THR A 201 -54.56 -2.71 -59.40
CA THR A 201 -55.94 -2.25 -59.69
C THR A 201 -56.15 -2.19 -61.20
N ALA A 202 -55.25 -1.52 -61.92
CA ALA A 202 -55.33 -1.42 -63.37
C ALA A 202 -55.20 -2.80 -64.07
N MET A 203 -54.37 -3.70 -63.52
CA MET A 203 -54.25 -5.07 -64.01
C MET A 203 -55.54 -5.89 -63.77
N GLU A 204 -56.15 -5.76 -62.59
CA GLU A 204 -57.41 -6.42 -62.28
C GLU A 204 -58.57 -5.88 -63.15
N GLU A 205 -58.68 -4.56 -63.32
CA GLU A 205 -59.66 -3.95 -64.22
C GLU A 205 -59.49 -4.46 -65.66
N LYS A 206 -58.26 -4.53 -66.16
CA LYS A 206 -57.97 -5.01 -67.51
C LYS A 206 -58.37 -6.47 -67.70
N PHE A 207 -57.95 -7.38 -66.80
CA PHE A 207 -58.35 -8.78 -66.90
C PHE A 207 -59.86 -8.99 -66.72
N ASN A 208 -60.53 -8.18 -65.90
CA ASN A 208 -61.99 -8.22 -65.78
C ASN A 208 -62.67 -7.78 -67.09
N ASN A 209 -62.11 -6.79 -67.81
CA ASN A 209 -62.60 -6.38 -69.13
C ASN A 209 -62.36 -7.49 -70.18
N ASP A 210 -61.18 -8.09 -70.24
CA ASP A 210 -60.88 -9.20 -71.17
C ASP A 210 -61.80 -10.41 -70.93
N ILE A 211 -62.08 -10.75 -69.66
CA ILE A 211 -63.04 -11.79 -69.29
C ILE A 211 -64.45 -11.40 -69.75
N LYS A 212 -64.87 -10.14 -69.56
CA LYS A 212 -66.19 -9.65 -69.97
C LYS A 212 -66.38 -9.69 -71.50
N ASP A 213 -65.35 -9.34 -72.27
CA ASP A 213 -65.34 -9.45 -73.74
C ASP A 213 -65.51 -10.91 -74.22
N ILE A 214 -65.06 -11.88 -73.40
CA ILE A 214 -65.27 -13.32 -73.62
C ILE A 214 -66.67 -13.76 -73.16
N GLU A 215 -67.19 -13.25 -72.04
CA GLU A 215 -68.58 -13.49 -71.58
C GLU A 215 -69.61 -12.97 -72.60
N GLU A 216 -69.35 -11.86 -73.28
CA GLU A 216 -70.25 -11.33 -74.33
C GLU A 216 -70.38 -12.28 -75.54
N LEU A 217 -69.42 -13.20 -75.75
CA LEU A 217 -69.58 -14.27 -76.74
C LEU A 217 -70.68 -15.26 -76.36
N GLU A 218 -70.96 -15.49 -75.06
CA GLU A 218 -72.06 -16.38 -74.61
C GLU A 218 -73.43 -15.85 -75.05
N ASN A 219 -73.64 -14.54 -74.94
CA ASN A 219 -74.88 -13.89 -75.39
C ASN A 219 -75.11 -14.05 -76.90
N ASN A 220 -74.04 -14.01 -77.69
CA ASN A 220 -74.10 -14.21 -79.15
C ASN A 220 -74.38 -15.67 -79.56
N TYR A 221 -74.07 -16.66 -78.71
CA TYR A 221 -74.49 -18.05 -78.93
C TYR A 221 -75.98 -18.28 -78.63
N ASN A 222 -76.58 -17.47 -77.75
CA ASN A 222 -77.97 -17.62 -77.32
C ASN A 222 -78.97 -16.83 -78.17
N SER A 223 -78.62 -15.61 -78.62
CA SER A 223 -79.55 -14.67 -79.27
C SER A 223 -80.05 -15.05 -80.68
N SER A 224 -79.45 -16.04 -81.36
CA SER A 224 -79.84 -16.34 -82.76
C SER A 224 -81.19 -17.06 -82.92
N GLU A 225 -81.91 -17.37 -81.84
CA GLU A 225 -83.12 -18.19 -81.91
C GLU A 225 -84.28 -17.53 -82.67
N GLU A 226 -84.48 -16.21 -82.62
CA GLU A 226 -85.83 -15.65 -82.85
C GLU A 226 -86.27 -15.26 -84.27
N ASN A 227 -85.42 -15.00 -85.28
CA ASN A 227 -85.96 -14.39 -86.53
C ASN A 227 -85.32 -14.70 -87.91
N ASN A 228 -84.44 -15.69 -88.08
CA ASN A 228 -83.92 -16.06 -89.42
C ASN A 228 -83.99 -17.57 -89.72
N ASN A 229 -84.76 -17.93 -90.75
CA ASN A 229 -84.97 -19.31 -91.23
C ASN A 229 -83.84 -19.84 -92.16
N ASN A 230 -82.77 -19.07 -92.38
CA ASN A 230 -81.68 -19.48 -93.28
C ASN A 230 -80.63 -20.34 -92.57
N SER A 231 -80.61 -21.63 -92.93
CA SER A 231 -79.73 -22.67 -92.38
C SER A 231 -78.22 -22.39 -92.41
N LEU A 232 -77.72 -21.62 -93.38
CA LEU A 232 -76.26 -21.39 -93.52
C LEU A 232 -75.73 -20.32 -92.58
N GLU A 233 -76.53 -19.32 -92.25
CA GLU A 233 -76.07 -18.09 -91.60
C GLU A 233 -75.71 -18.34 -90.12
N LYS A 234 -76.53 -19.14 -89.41
CA LYS A 234 -76.29 -19.52 -88.00
C LYS A 234 -75.01 -20.33 -87.79
N ASN A 235 -74.60 -21.18 -88.75
CA ASN A 235 -73.36 -21.96 -88.64
C ASN A 235 -72.09 -21.11 -88.83
N ASN A 236 -72.15 -20.05 -89.65
CA ASN A 236 -71.03 -19.11 -89.77
C ASN A 236 -70.76 -18.37 -88.45
N ASN A 237 -71.81 -17.97 -87.73
CA ASN A 237 -71.69 -17.24 -86.47
C ASN A 237 -71.00 -18.08 -85.38
N ILE A 238 -71.35 -19.37 -85.25
CA ILE A 238 -70.69 -20.29 -84.30
C ILE A 238 -69.19 -20.41 -84.62
N LEU A 239 -68.82 -20.55 -85.89
CA LEU A 239 -67.42 -20.68 -86.31
C LEU A 239 -66.62 -19.38 -86.08
N GLN A 240 -67.22 -18.23 -86.33
CA GLN A 240 -66.61 -16.92 -86.06
C GLN A 240 -66.42 -16.69 -84.55
N SER A 241 -67.42 -17.00 -83.73
CA SER A 241 -67.30 -16.91 -82.27
C SER A 241 -66.22 -17.83 -81.70
N LYS A 242 -66.06 -19.06 -82.21
CA LYS A 242 -64.93 -19.94 -81.83
C LYS A 242 -63.57 -19.36 -82.23
N LYS A 243 -63.47 -18.69 -83.39
CA LYS A 243 -62.23 -18.01 -83.81
C LYS A 243 -61.90 -16.83 -82.89
N LYS A 244 -62.89 -15.97 -82.61
CA LYS A 244 -62.74 -14.79 -81.73
C LYS A 244 -62.42 -15.19 -80.28
N LEU A 245 -63.06 -16.24 -79.76
CA LEU A 245 -62.70 -16.84 -78.47
C LEU A 245 -61.21 -17.20 -78.41
N LYS A 246 -60.72 -17.96 -79.40
CA LYS A 246 -59.29 -18.35 -79.46
C LYS A 246 -58.34 -17.15 -79.54
N GLU A 247 -58.72 -16.09 -80.27
CA GLU A 247 -57.94 -14.86 -80.38
C GLU A 247 -57.85 -14.13 -79.04
N LEU A 248 -58.97 -13.92 -78.34
CA LEU A 248 -59.00 -13.29 -77.01
C LEU A 248 -58.26 -14.13 -75.96
N THR A 249 -58.49 -15.45 -75.93
CA THR A 249 -57.77 -16.37 -75.04
C THR A 249 -56.26 -16.33 -75.28
N ASN A 250 -55.80 -16.23 -76.53
CA ASN A 250 -54.37 -16.11 -76.83
C ASN A 250 -53.78 -14.76 -76.35
N ALA A 251 -54.53 -13.66 -76.51
CA ALA A 251 -54.11 -12.34 -76.01
C ALA A 251 -53.95 -12.35 -74.49
N PHE A 252 -54.97 -12.83 -73.76
CA PHE A 252 -54.97 -12.95 -72.30
C PHE A 252 -53.81 -13.82 -71.77
N ASN A 253 -53.59 -15.01 -72.35
CA ASN A 253 -52.46 -15.86 -71.95
C ASN A 253 -51.09 -15.22 -72.30
N THR A 254 -51.00 -14.40 -73.36
CA THR A 254 -49.77 -13.67 -73.69
C THR A 254 -49.46 -12.60 -72.65
N GLU A 255 -50.49 -11.91 -72.15
CA GLU A 255 -50.33 -10.90 -71.11
C GLU A 255 -49.96 -11.51 -69.76
N ILE A 256 -50.63 -12.59 -69.35
CA ILE A 256 -50.22 -13.36 -68.16
C ILE A 256 -48.74 -13.73 -68.25
N LYS A 257 -48.30 -14.26 -69.39
CA LYS A 257 -46.89 -14.64 -69.57
C LYS A 257 -45.93 -13.45 -69.43
N GLN A 258 -46.28 -12.27 -69.94
CA GLN A 258 -45.46 -11.05 -69.75
C GLN A 258 -45.36 -10.63 -68.28
N ILE A 259 -46.37 -10.95 -67.47
CA ILE A 259 -46.37 -10.70 -66.03
C ILE A 259 -45.58 -11.79 -65.30
N GLU A 260 -45.73 -13.07 -65.66
CA GLU A 260 -44.92 -14.20 -65.16
C GLU A 260 -43.42 -13.96 -65.39
N ASP A 261 -43.01 -13.62 -66.61
CA ASP A 261 -41.62 -13.35 -66.98
C ASP A 261 -41.02 -12.21 -66.12
N LYS A 262 -41.81 -11.14 -65.86
CA LYS A 262 -41.43 -10.05 -64.93
C LYS A 262 -41.39 -10.48 -63.47
N ILE A 263 -42.31 -11.34 -63.03
CA ILE A 263 -42.31 -11.89 -61.66
C ILE A 263 -41.05 -12.71 -61.42
N ILE A 264 -40.60 -13.50 -62.41
CA ILE A 264 -39.35 -14.26 -62.34
C ILE A 264 -38.15 -13.30 -62.23
N GLU A 265 -38.01 -12.34 -63.16
CA GLU A 265 -36.93 -11.34 -63.15
C GLU A 265 -36.80 -10.63 -61.79
N LYS A 266 -37.93 -10.20 -61.22
CA LYS A 266 -37.96 -9.47 -59.94
C LYS A 266 -37.74 -10.38 -58.73
N ASN A 267 -38.20 -11.64 -58.74
CA ASN A 267 -37.86 -12.60 -57.69
C ASN A 267 -36.36 -12.95 -57.69
N ASP A 268 -35.74 -13.12 -58.86
CA ASP A 268 -34.30 -13.39 -58.97
C ASP A 268 -33.47 -12.21 -58.42
N LEU A 269 -33.88 -10.98 -58.70
CA LEU A 269 -33.27 -9.78 -58.13
C LEU A 269 -33.47 -9.69 -56.60
N ILE A 270 -34.65 -10.06 -56.07
CA ILE A 270 -34.90 -10.15 -54.62
C ILE A 270 -33.98 -11.19 -53.97
N ASN A 271 -33.85 -12.38 -54.57
CA ASN A 271 -32.96 -13.44 -54.07
C ASN A 271 -31.49 -12.97 -54.04
N LYS A 272 -31.02 -12.34 -55.14
CA LYS A 272 -29.70 -11.73 -55.22
C LYS A 272 -29.46 -10.69 -54.13
N LEU A 273 -30.44 -9.82 -53.87
CA LEU A 273 -30.36 -8.79 -52.84
C LEU A 273 -30.33 -9.37 -51.42
N ILE A 274 -31.05 -10.47 -51.16
CA ILE A 274 -30.99 -11.19 -49.88
C ILE A 274 -29.58 -11.73 -49.62
N GLU A 275 -28.95 -12.38 -50.60
CA GLU A 275 -27.57 -12.87 -50.45
C GLU A 275 -26.55 -11.73 -50.36
N MET A 276 -26.64 -10.69 -51.21
CA MET A 276 -25.77 -9.50 -51.10
C MET A 276 -25.89 -8.82 -49.72
N ARG A 277 -27.09 -8.79 -49.12
CA ARG A 277 -27.29 -8.31 -47.74
C ARG A 277 -26.56 -9.20 -46.74
N LYS A 278 -26.71 -10.53 -46.84
CA LYS A 278 -26.06 -11.50 -45.95
C LYS A 278 -24.53 -11.39 -46.03
N GLU A 279 -23.95 -11.40 -47.23
CA GLU A 279 -22.52 -11.22 -47.45
C GLU A 279 -22.00 -9.90 -46.87
N CYS A 280 -22.71 -8.79 -47.10
CA CYS A 280 -22.32 -7.47 -46.62
C CYS A 280 -22.32 -7.42 -45.08
N LEU A 281 -23.34 -8.00 -44.43
CA LEU A 281 -23.42 -8.07 -42.97
C LEU A 281 -22.39 -9.03 -42.37
N LEU A 282 -22.16 -10.20 -42.98
CA LEU A 282 -21.14 -11.16 -42.56
C LEU A 282 -19.74 -10.57 -42.63
N PHE A 283 -19.39 -9.91 -43.75
CA PHE A 283 -18.12 -9.23 -43.91
C PHE A 283 -17.93 -8.13 -42.85
N THR A 284 -18.96 -7.32 -42.60
CA THR A 284 -18.93 -6.26 -41.58
C THR A 284 -18.73 -6.84 -40.17
N TYR A 285 -19.47 -7.89 -39.83
CA TYR A 285 -19.36 -8.58 -38.55
C TYR A 285 -17.95 -9.16 -38.35
N THR A 286 -17.42 -9.92 -39.31
CA THR A 286 -16.09 -10.55 -39.20
C THR A 286 -15.00 -9.49 -39.05
N THR A 287 -15.08 -8.40 -39.82
CA THR A 287 -14.14 -7.27 -39.72
C THR A 287 -14.18 -6.61 -38.33
N LEU A 288 -15.37 -6.46 -37.73
CA LEU A 288 -15.52 -5.95 -36.37
C LEU A 288 -14.97 -6.92 -35.32
N VAL A 289 -15.21 -8.23 -35.44
CA VAL A 289 -14.65 -9.25 -34.55
C VAL A 289 -13.12 -9.18 -34.51
N GLU A 290 -12.46 -9.11 -35.67
CA GLU A 290 -11.00 -9.01 -35.74
C GLU A 290 -10.46 -7.76 -35.02
N THR A 291 -11.00 -6.58 -35.34
CA THR A 291 -10.50 -5.32 -34.77
C THR A 291 -10.83 -5.19 -33.28
N LEU A 292 -12.00 -5.66 -32.84
CA LEU A 292 -12.38 -5.59 -31.43
C LEU A 292 -11.63 -6.61 -30.57
N LYS A 293 -11.27 -7.79 -31.10
CA LYS A 293 -10.40 -8.75 -30.38
C LYS A 293 -9.07 -8.13 -29.97
N ILE A 294 -8.39 -7.44 -30.90
CA ILE A 294 -7.11 -6.77 -30.62
C ILE A 294 -7.30 -5.70 -29.53
N LYS A 295 -8.26 -4.78 -29.73
CA LYS A 295 -8.56 -3.70 -28.77
C LYS A 295 -8.90 -4.21 -27.37
N ILE A 296 -9.63 -5.33 -27.27
CA ILE A 296 -10.00 -5.93 -25.98
C ILE A 296 -8.81 -6.55 -25.26
N THR A 297 -7.88 -7.18 -25.97
CA THR A 297 -6.62 -7.67 -25.38
C THR A 297 -5.85 -6.51 -24.76
N ASP A 298 -5.58 -5.45 -25.53
CA ASP A 298 -4.86 -4.26 -25.06
C ASP A 298 -5.56 -3.63 -23.83
N TYR A 299 -6.88 -3.45 -23.90
CA TYR A 299 -7.67 -2.92 -22.80
C TYR A 299 -7.68 -3.82 -21.56
N SER A 300 -7.67 -5.15 -21.72
CA SER A 300 -7.62 -6.10 -20.59
C SER A 300 -6.29 -6.02 -19.84
N GLU A 301 -5.18 -5.91 -20.57
CA GLU A 301 -3.84 -5.71 -19.99
C GLU A 301 -3.74 -4.36 -19.26
N PHE A 302 -4.31 -3.30 -19.86
CA PHE A 302 -4.40 -1.98 -19.22
C PHE A 302 -5.22 -1.98 -17.94
N ILE A 303 -6.44 -2.54 -17.94
CA ILE A 303 -7.33 -2.61 -16.77
C ILE A 303 -6.63 -3.35 -15.63
N THR A 304 -6.03 -4.51 -15.94
CA THR A 304 -5.32 -5.34 -14.96
C THR A 304 -4.15 -4.58 -14.34
N SER A 305 -3.35 -3.90 -15.17
CA SER A 305 -2.21 -3.10 -14.73
C SER A 305 -2.63 -1.91 -13.86
N ALA A 306 -3.65 -1.16 -14.29
CA ALA A 306 -4.15 0.02 -13.57
C ALA A 306 -4.75 -0.35 -12.20
N THR A 307 -5.52 -1.44 -12.12
CA THR A 307 -6.09 -1.95 -10.86
C THR A 307 -5.00 -2.43 -9.90
N LYS A 308 -4.05 -3.24 -10.40
CA LYS A 308 -2.94 -3.74 -9.60
C LYS A 308 -2.12 -2.58 -9.01
N PHE A 309 -1.73 -1.63 -9.87
CA PHE A 309 -1.05 -0.40 -9.48
C PHE A 309 -1.82 0.31 -8.36
N SER A 310 -3.09 0.65 -8.59
CA SER A 310 -3.93 1.40 -7.63
C SER A 310 -3.92 0.77 -6.23
N LYS A 311 -4.12 -0.55 -6.17
CA LYS A 311 -4.19 -1.30 -4.92
C LYS A 311 -2.84 -1.41 -4.19
N GLU A 312 -1.76 -1.71 -4.91
CA GLU A 312 -0.41 -1.82 -4.34
C GLU A 312 0.10 -0.46 -3.85
N PHE A 313 -0.21 0.63 -4.59
CA PHE A 313 0.15 1.99 -4.20
C PHE A 313 -0.57 2.51 -2.97
N LEU A 314 -1.90 2.38 -2.91
CA LEU A 314 -2.67 2.85 -1.76
C LEU A 314 -2.17 2.19 -0.46
N LYS A 315 -1.89 0.87 -0.53
CA LYS A 315 -1.32 0.12 0.59
C LYS A 315 0.08 0.62 0.97
N TYR A 316 0.99 0.79 0.01
CA TYR A 316 2.35 1.26 0.30
C TYR A 316 2.35 2.63 1.00
N ILE A 317 1.50 3.55 0.56
CA ILE A 317 1.40 4.88 1.15
C ILE A 317 0.84 4.80 2.58
N ASP A 318 -0.10 3.90 2.87
CA ASP A 318 -0.60 3.67 4.24
C ASP A 318 0.47 3.04 5.14
N ASP A 319 1.12 1.96 4.71
CA ASP A 319 2.19 1.27 5.43
C ASP A 319 3.36 2.22 5.75
N THR A 320 3.75 3.05 4.77
CA THR A 320 4.82 4.07 4.94
C THR A 320 4.37 5.20 5.89
N SER A 321 3.10 5.62 5.82
CA SER A 321 2.55 6.63 6.73
C SER A 321 2.44 6.14 8.18
N ASN A 322 2.10 4.86 8.39
CA ASN A 322 2.15 4.21 9.70
C ASN A 322 3.60 4.23 10.22
N THR A 323 4.53 3.72 9.42
CA THR A 323 5.95 3.63 9.76
C THR A 323 6.56 5.00 10.12
N LEU A 324 6.20 6.06 9.41
CA LEU A 324 6.63 7.43 9.73
C LEU A 324 6.06 7.92 11.08
N ASN A 325 4.80 7.62 11.37
CA ASN A 325 4.20 8.00 12.66
C ASN A 325 4.80 7.22 13.83
N ASP A 326 5.11 5.94 13.64
CA ASP A 326 5.82 5.11 14.62
C ASP A 326 7.25 5.63 14.86
N ASP A 327 7.95 6.06 13.80
CA ASP A 327 9.25 6.74 13.93
C ASP A 327 9.12 8.04 14.73
N ILE A 328 8.12 8.88 14.43
CA ILE A 328 7.87 10.13 15.18
C ILE A 328 7.61 9.84 16.67
N ASP A 329 6.79 8.84 17.00
CA ASP A 329 6.51 8.45 18.39
C ASP A 329 7.77 7.95 19.10
N ALA A 330 8.56 7.08 18.47
CA ALA A 330 9.81 6.59 19.03
C ALA A 330 10.83 7.72 19.26
N LEU A 331 10.92 8.67 18.33
CA LEU A 331 11.78 9.86 18.42
C LEU A 331 11.32 10.82 19.52
N GLN A 332 10.02 11.04 19.67
CA GLN A 332 9.44 11.86 20.75
C GLN A 332 9.75 11.26 22.12
N ILE A 333 9.48 9.97 22.32
CA ILE A 333 9.71 9.29 23.60
C ILE A 333 11.20 9.26 23.96
N LYS A 334 12.08 8.98 22.98
CA LYS A 334 13.51 8.74 23.24
C LYS A 334 14.35 10.02 23.30
N TYR A 335 13.98 11.06 22.56
CA TYR A 335 14.78 12.28 22.41
C TYR A 335 14.00 13.57 22.75
N ASN A 336 12.78 13.47 23.30
CA ASN A 336 11.93 14.59 23.74
C ASN A 336 11.57 15.59 22.61
N LEU A 337 11.45 15.09 21.37
CA LEU A 337 11.22 15.85 20.14
C LEU A 337 9.75 16.31 19.95
N ASN A 338 9.22 17.01 20.95
CA ASN A 338 7.81 17.37 21.09
C ASN A 338 7.24 18.35 20.02
N GLN A 339 8.00 18.68 18.98
CA GLN A 339 7.60 19.62 17.92
C GLN A 339 7.21 18.94 16.59
N THR A 340 7.52 17.65 16.40
CA THR A 340 7.13 16.95 15.16
C THR A 340 5.68 16.50 15.19
N ASN A 341 4.79 17.24 14.53
CA ASN A 341 3.41 16.82 14.32
C ASN A 341 3.35 15.52 13.48
N LYS A 342 2.51 14.57 13.91
CA LYS A 342 2.22 13.34 13.17
C LYS A 342 1.66 13.63 11.77
N TYR A 343 1.89 12.70 10.86
CA TYR A 343 1.29 12.72 9.54
C TYR A 343 -0.23 12.45 9.61
N VAL A 344 -1.02 13.36 9.05
CA VAL A 344 -2.48 13.35 9.14
C VAL A 344 -3.07 12.56 7.96
N LYS A 345 -3.67 11.40 8.26
CA LYS A 345 -4.25 10.49 7.26
C LYS A 345 -5.58 10.95 6.63
N SER A 346 -6.08 12.15 6.88
CA SER A 346 -7.43 12.56 6.45
C SER A 346 -7.65 12.47 4.94
N MET A 347 -6.59 12.64 4.13
CA MET A 347 -6.65 12.55 2.67
C MET A 347 -6.78 11.11 2.12
N PHE A 348 -6.56 10.06 2.93
CA PHE A 348 -6.68 8.68 2.45
C PHE A 348 -8.12 8.26 2.14
N ALA A 349 -9.13 8.89 2.73
CA ALA A 349 -10.53 8.53 2.52
C ALA A 349 -10.92 8.70 1.04
N ASP A 350 -10.57 9.84 0.44
CA ASP A 350 -10.88 10.16 -0.95
C ASP A 350 -10.13 9.22 -1.92
N ALA A 351 -8.84 8.96 -1.67
CA ALA A 351 -8.05 8.04 -2.48
C ALA A 351 -8.52 6.58 -2.36
N THR A 352 -8.99 6.16 -1.17
CA THR A 352 -9.62 4.85 -0.98
C THR A 352 -10.93 4.75 -1.75
N ASN A 353 -11.73 5.83 -1.75
CA ASN A 353 -12.97 5.90 -2.52
C ASN A 353 -12.70 5.87 -4.03
N ASP A 354 -11.75 6.64 -4.56
CA ASP A 354 -11.35 6.60 -5.97
C ASP A 354 -10.79 5.21 -6.37
N ASN A 355 -10.03 4.54 -5.49
CA ASN A 355 -9.60 3.15 -5.71
C ASN A 355 -10.78 2.16 -5.75
N ASN A 356 -11.76 2.31 -4.87
CA ASN A 356 -12.97 1.47 -4.88
C ASN A 356 -13.80 1.70 -6.15
N ASN A 357 -13.96 2.95 -6.56
CA ASN A 357 -14.60 3.32 -7.84
C ASN A 357 -13.86 2.69 -9.03
N LEU A 358 -12.52 2.65 -9.00
CA LEU A 358 -11.71 2.02 -10.05
C LEU A 358 -11.99 0.51 -10.12
N ILE A 359 -12.06 -0.18 -8.98
CA ILE A 359 -12.43 -1.61 -8.90
C ILE A 359 -13.88 -1.87 -9.35
N GLU A 360 -14.80 -0.92 -9.18
CA GLU A 360 -16.14 -1.03 -9.76
C GLU A 360 -16.12 -0.87 -11.28
N LYS A 361 -15.35 0.09 -11.81
CA LYS A 361 -15.20 0.29 -13.27
C LYS A 361 -14.43 -0.83 -13.95
N GLU A 362 -13.48 -1.47 -13.27
CA GLU A 362 -12.86 -2.74 -13.67
C GLU A 362 -13.93 -3.83 -13.89
N LYS A 363 -14.86 -4.02 -12.93
CA LYS A 363 -15.92 -5.04 -13.03
C LYS A 363 -16.90 -4.75 -14.17
N GLU A 364 -17.28 -3.49 -14.36
CA GLU A 364 -18.10 -3.05 -15.49
C GLU A 364 -17.40 -3.32 -16.84
N ALA A 365 -16.13 -2.94 -16.97
CA ALA A 365 -15.33 -3.16 -18.16
C ALA A 365 -15.15 -4.66 -18.45
N THR A 366 -14.80 -5.46 -17.44
CA THR A 366 -14.62 -6.92 -17.54
C THR A 366 -15.90 -7.62 -17.97
N LYS A 367 -17.05 -7.23 -17.40
CA LYS A 367 -18.36 -7.75 -17.83
C LYS A 367 -18.65 -7.41 -19.30
N THR A 368 -18.30 -6.20 -19.73
CA THR A 368 -18.50 -5.74 -21.10
C THR A 368 -17.57 -6.45 -22.09
N ILE A 369 -16.32 -6.71 -21.69
CA ILE A 369 -15.35 -7.55 -22.41
C ILE A 369 -15.88 -8.99 -22.57
N ASN A 370 -16.45 -9.58 -21.52
CA ASN A 370 -17.04 -10.92 -21.61
C ASN A 370 -18.23 -10.94 -22.59
N ASN A 371 -19.16 -9.98 -22.50
CA ASN A 371 -20.28 -9.87 -23.44
C ASN A 371 -19.81 -9.73 -24.91
N LEU A 372 -18.74 -8.97 -25.16
CA LEU A 372 -18.12 -8.86 -26.49
C LEU A 372 -17.47 -10.17 -26.91
N THR A 373 -16.80 -10.87 -25.99
CA THR A 373 -16.15 -12.15 -26.24
C THR A 373 -17.17 -13.23 -26.59
N ASP A 374 -18.29 -13.30 -25.89
CA ASP A 374 -19.41 -14.20 -26.20
C ASP A 374 -19.90 -13.97 -27.63
N LEU A 375 -20.12 -12.70 -28.02
CA LEU A 375 -20.47 -12.31 -29.39
C LEU A 375 -19.43 -12.72 -30.43
N PHE A 376 -18.15 -12.91 -30.07
CA PHE A 376 -17.10 -13.38 -31.00
C PHE A 376 -17.06 -14.90 -31.18
N THR A 377 -17.73 -15.68 -30.32
CA THR A 377 -17.75 -17.15 -30.39
C THR A 377 -18.85 -17.69 -31.31
N ILE A 378 -19.76 -16.83 -31.75
CA ILE A 378 -20.88 -17.19 -32.63
C ILE A 378 -20.35 -17.59 -34.01
N ASP A 379 -20.76 -18.77 -34.49
CA ASP A 379 -20.45 -19.24 -35.84
C ASP A 379 -21.24 -18.43 -36.89
N SER A 380 -20.61 -17.34 -37.31
CA SER A 380 -21.19 -16.36 -38.21
C SER A 380 -21.58 -16.88 -39.61
N ASN A 381 -21.03 -18.01 -40.04
CA ASN A 381 -21.35 -18.59 -41.35
C ASN A 381 -22.74 -19.24 -41.37
N ASN A 382 -23.19 -19.75 -40.23
CA ASN A 382 -24.41 -20.55 -40.09
C ASN A 382 -25.62 -19.78 -39.51
N ILE A 383 -25.49 -18.47 -39.30
CA ILE A 383 -26.59 -17.59 -38.84
C ILE A 383 -27.22 -16.79 -39.97
N ASP A 384 -28.45 -16.32 -39.73
CA ASP A 384 -29.21 -15.49 -40.67
C ASP A 384 -28.77 -14.01 -40.65
N ALA A 385 -29.26 -13.25 -41.63
CA ALA A 385 -28.91 -11.84 -41.82
C ALA A 385 -29.45 -10.90 -40.73
N ASP A 386 -30.58 -11.21 -40.09
CA ASP A 386 -31.16 -10.38 -39.03
C ASP A 386 -30.43 -10.62 -37.69
N THR A 387 -30.06 -11.86 -37.39
CA THR A 387 -29.15 -12.20 -36.29
C THR A 387 -27.79 -11.54 -36.45
N LEU A 388 -27.18 -11.56 -37.65
CA LEU A 388 -25.95 -10.81 -37.96
C LEU A 388 -26.11 -9.30 -37.71
N HIS A 389 -27.24 -8.71 -38.13
CA HIS A 389 -27.52 -7.30 -37.93
C HIS A 389 -27.66 -6.93 -36.44
N ASN A 390 -28.36 -7.76 -35.66
CA ASN A 390 -28.55 -7.54 -34.23
C ASN A 390 -27.23 -7.68 -33.44
N ASN A 391 -26.42 -8.71 -33.74
CA ASN A 391 -25.11 -8.90 -33.12
C ASN A 391 -24.18 -7.72 -33.41
N LYS A 392 -24.20 -7.20 -34.64
CA LYS A 392 -23.47 -5.99 -35.05
C LYS A 392 -23.86 -4.76 -34.23
N ILE A 393 -25.15 -4.56 -33.93
CA ILE A 393 -25.63 -3.47 -33.08
C ILE A 393 -25.15 -3.66 -31.62
N GLN A 394 -25.20 -4.88 -31.08
CA GLN A 394 -24.72 -5.17 -29.73
C GLN A 394 -23.20 -4.93 -29.59
N MET A 395 -22.40 -5.31 -30.61
CA MET A 395 -20.97 -5.00 -30.65
C MET A 395 -20.68 -3.50 -30.57
N LEU A 396 -21.41 -2.67 -31.33
CA LEU A 396 -21.29 -1.22 -31.28
C LEU A 396 -21.62 -0.66 -29.89
N TYR A 397 -22.71 -1.15 -29.29
CA TYR A 397 -23.14 -0.76 -27.95
C TYR A 397 -22.08 -1.12 -26.89
N PHE A 398 -21.65 -2.38 -26.82
CA PHE A 398 -20.66 -2.80 -25.84
C PHE A 398 -19.28 -2.16 -26.05
N ASN A 399 -18.86 -1.91 -27.30
CA ASN A 399 -17.63 -1.14 -27.55
C ASN A 399 -17.72 0.30 -27.01
N SER A 400 -18.90 0.95 -27.14
CA SER A 400 -19.15 2.27 -26.57
C SER A 400 -19.11 2.26 -25.03
N GLU A 401 -19.78 1.30 -24.39
CA GLU A 401 -19.75 1.17 -22.92
C GLU A 401 -18.34 0.85 -22.40
N LEU A 402 -17.61 -0.06 -23.06
CA LEU A 402 -16.22 -0.37 -22.72
C LEU A 402 -15.33 0.87 -22.80
N HIS A 403 -15.49 1.69 -23.84
CA HIS A 403 -14.73 2.94 -23.98
C HIS A 403 -14.99 3.91 -22.83
N LYS A 404 -16.25 4.05 -22.37
CA LYS A 404 -16.60 4.88 -21.20
C LYS A 404 -15.97 4.35 -19.91
N SER A 405 -16.00 3.03 -19.68
CA SER A 405 -15.37 2.42 -18.50
C SER A 405 -13.85 2.59 -18.53
N ILE A 406 -13.21 2.40 -19.69
CA ILE A 406 -11.76 2.63 -19.88
C ILE A 406 -11.38 4.09 -19.58
N GLU A 407 -12.10 5.07 -20.13
CA GLU A 407 -11.79 6.48 -19.88
C GLU A 407 -12.02 6.86 -18.40
N SER A 408 -13.02 6.27 -17.75
CA SER A 408 -13.23 6.39 -16.30
C SER A 408 -12.05 5.82 -15.50
N ILE A 409 -11.55 4.63 -15.87
CA ILE A 409 -10.38 4.01 -15.25
C ILE A 409 -9.12 4.88 -15.43
N LYS A 410 -8.89 5.45 -16.62
CA LYS A 410 -7.77 6.39 -16.84
C LYS A 410 -7.85 7.61 -15.94
N GLN A 411 -9.04 8.22 -15.80
CA GLN A 411 -9.22 9.40 -14.95
C GLN A 411 -8.99 9.07 -13.46
N LEU A 412 -9.51 7.94 -12.99
CA LEU A 412 -9.30 7.47 -11.61
C LEU A 412 -7.83 7.13 -11.35
N TYR A 413 -7.18 6.41 -12.27
CA TYR A 413 -5.74 6.15 -12.21
C TYR A 413 -4.93 7.44 -12.07
N LYS A 414 -5.20 8.48 -12.89
CA LYS A 414 -4.50 9.77 -12.82
C LYS A 414 -4.63 10.43 -11.45
N LYS A 415 -5.85 10.47 -10.89
CA LYS A 415 -6.06 11.01 -9.53
C LYS A 415 -5.25 10.26 -8.48
N ILE A 416 -5.25 8.93 -8.52
CA ILE A 416 -4.54 8.08 -7.56
C ILE A 416 -3.02 8.22 -7.73
N HIS A 417 -2.54 8.39 -8.96
CA HIS A 417 -1.13 8.68 -9.25
C HIS A 417 -0.69 10.04 -8.67
N VAL A 418 -1.47 11.11 -8.92
CA VAL A 418 -1.20 12.44 -8.34
C VAL A 418 -1.27 12.41 -6.81
N PHE A 419 -2.26 11.74 -6.23
CA PHE A 419 -2.39 11.54 -4.79
C PHE A 419 -1.14 10.87 -4.20
N LYS A 420 -0.68 9.76 -4.80
CA LYS A 420 0.57 9.08 -4.43
C LYS A 420 1.73 10.06 -4.40
N LEU A 421 1.96 10.81 -5.48
CA LEU A 421 3.10 11.72 -5.59
C LEU A 421 3.07 12.80 -4.49
N LEU A 422 1.92 13.43 -4.26
CA LEU A 422 1.75 14.41 -3.19
C LEU A 422 2.01 13.81 -1.79
N ASN A 423 1.51 12.61 -1.51
CA ASN A 423 1.74 11.95 -0.22
C ASN A 423 3.21 11.58 -0.01
N ILE A 424 3.92 11.11 -1.05
CA ILE A 424 5.37 10.85 -0.95
C ILE A 424 6.12 12.16 -0.67
N GLY A 425 5.71 13.27 -1.29
CA GLY A 425 6.21 14.61 -0.97
C GLY A 425 6.07 14.96 0.51
N HIS A 426 4.85 14.89 1.06
CA HIS A 426 4.60 15.22 2.47
C HIS A 426 5.29 14.26 3.46
N ILE A 427 5.40 12.97 3.14
CA ILE A 427 6.15 11.99 3.93
C ILE A 427 7.64 12.37 3.96
N ASN A 428 8.20 12.76 2.80
CA ASN A 428 9.59 13.21 2.71
C ASN A 428 9.83 14.51 3.47
N GLU A 429 8.91 15.48 3.39
CA GLU A 429 8.97 16.72 4.19
C GLU A 429 9.06 16.43 5.69
N LYS A 430 8.33 15.43 6.19
CA LYS A 430 8.40 15.02 7.60
C LYS A 430 9.73 14.38 7.97
N TYR A 431 10.31 13.54 7.11
CA TYR A 431 11.67 13.02 7.34
C TYR A 431 12.73 14.14 7.28
N PHE A 432 12.53 15.17 6.46
CA PHE A 432 13.41 16.35 6.41
C PHE A 432 13.24 17.29 7.62
N ASP A 433 12.03 17.40 8.18
CA ASP A 433 11.82 18.09 9.46
C ASP A 433 12.50 17.34 10.62
N ILE A 434 12.47 16.00 10.60
CA ILE A 434 13.20 15.15 11.56
C ILE A 434 14.71 15.34 11.43
N SER A 435 15.26 15.44 10.20
CA SER A 435 16.71 15.67 10.03
C SER A 435 17.14 17.01 10.64
N LYS A 436 16.40 18.11 10.39
CA LYS A 436 16.66 19.42 11.03
C LYS A 436 16.61 19.35 12.57
N GLN A 437 15.71 18.57 13.14
CA GLN A 437 15.64 18.41 14.60
C GLN A 437 16.83 17.63 15.16
N PHE A 438 17.33 16.62 14.44
CA PHE A 438 18.59 15.97 14.80
C PHE A 438 19.78 16.94 14.70
N ASP A 439 19.82 17.79 13.69
CA ASP A 439 20.88 18.81 13.55
C ASP A 439 20.92 19.76 14.76
N ASN A 440 19.75 20.20 15.23
CA ASN A 440 19.61 21.00 16.46
C ASN A 440 20.05 20.23 17.72
N ILE A 441 19.72 18.93 17.84
CA ILE A 441 20.18 18.08 18.96
C ILE A 441 21.70 18.00 18.98
N LEU A 442 22.33 17.76 17.82
CA LEU A 442 23.78 17.68 17.71
C LEU A 442 24.45 19.01 18.04
N GLN A 443 23.90 20.14 17.58
CA GLN A 443 24.45 21.45 17.92
C GLN A 443 24.38 21.74 19.42
N LEU A 444 23.32 21.31 20.12
CA LEU A 444 23.23 21.41 21.58
C LEU A 444 24.26 20.49 22.28
N GLN A 445 24.45 19.26 21.78
CA GLN A 445 25.47 18.34 22.29
C GLN A 445 26.89 18.90 22.09
N GLU A 446 27.21 19.44 20.91
CA GLU A 446 28.52 20.04 20.59
C GLU A 446 28.84 21.22 21.51
N ASN A 447 27.85 22.10 21.75
CA ASN A 447 27.98 23.21 22.69
C ASN A 447 28.27 22.71 24.11
N GLN A 448 27.50 21.74 24.61
CA GLN A 448 27.68 21.18 25.96
C GLN A 448 29.05 20.49 26.12
N LEU A 449 29.50 19.73 25.12
CA LEU A 449 30.83 19.11 25.13
C LEU A 449 31.95 20.14 25.04
N THR A 450 31.75 21.27 24.35
CA THR A 450 32.67 22.40 24.31
C THR A 450 32.79 23.10 25.66
N GLU A 451 31.67 23.37 26.34
CA GLU A 451 31.66 23.95 27.70
C GLU A 451 32.34 23.03 28.72
N ASN A 452 32.06 21.72 28.66
CA ASN A 452 32.71 20.70 29.48
C ASN A 452 34.23 20.65 29.23
N LEU A 453 34.66 20.66 27.96
CA LEU A 453 36.08 20.66 27.59
C LEU A 453 36.82 21.91 28.10
N ASN A 454 36.20 23.08 27.99
CA ASN A 454 36.77 24.33 28.49
C ASN A 454 36.81 24.38 30.03
N SER A 455 35.78 23.84 30.69
CA SER A 455 35.74 23.69 32.15
C SER A 455 36.85 22.76 32.65
N LEU A 456 37.06 21.61 32.00
CA LEU A 456 38.17 20.70 32.32
C LEU A 456 39.54 21.33 32.12
N LYS A 457 39.76 22.10 31.04
CA LYS A 457 41.01 22.85 30.84
C LYS A 457 41.27 23.83 31.98
N LYS A 458 40.24 24.58 32.41
CA LYS A 458 40.33 25.53 33.52
C LYS A 458 40.60 24.85 34.87
N ILE A 459 39.89 23.76 35.16
CA ILE A 459 40.12 22.92 36.35
C ILE A 459 41.56 22.37 36.35
N GLY A 460 42.03 21.89 35.19
CA GLY A 460 43.38 21.36 35.05
C GLY A 460 44.48 22.40 35.25
N GLN A 461 44.28 23.62 34.77
CA GLN A 461 45.17 24.74 35.06
C GLN A 461 45.18 25.06 36.55
N ASN A 462 44.00 25.24 37.18
CA ASN A 462 43.89 25.51 38.61
C ASN A 462 44.60 24.44 39.46
N ILE A 463 44.45 23.16 39.13
CA ILE A 463 45.12 22.05 39.82
C ILE A 463 46.64 22.07 39.56
N SER A 464 47.10 22.47 38.37
CA SER A 464 48.53 22.63 38.09
C SER A 464 49.12 23.79 38.90
N ASP A 465 48.47 24.96 38.90
CA ASP A 465 48.90 26.13 39.66
C ASP A 465 48.93 25.83 41.17
N LYS A 466 47.91 25.11 41.68
CA LYS A 466 47.86 24.64 43.07
C LYS A 466 48.92 23.59 43.37
N LYS A 467 49.26 22.70 42.43
CA LYS A 467 50.39 21.76 42.57
C LYS A 467 51.73 22.52 42.66
N ASP A 468 51.93 23.54 41.84
CA ASP A 468 53.19 24.28 41.83
C ASP A 468 53.31 25.17 43.09
N GLN A 469 52.21 25.78 43.56
CA GLN A 469 52.11 26.41 44.89
C GLN A 469 52.41 25.41 46.02
N PHE A 470 51.87 24.19 45.94
CA PHE A 470 52.10 23.13 46.91
C PHE A 470 53.59 22.75 46.97
N LEU A 471 54.23 22.54 45.82
CA LEU A 471 55.65 22.21 45.71
C LEU A 471 56.55 23.36 46.19
N HIS A 472 56.18 24.62 45.92
CA HIS A 472 56.89 25.79 46.45
C HIS A 472 56.85 25.82 47.98
N ALA A 473 55.65 25.77 48.57
CA ALA A 473 55.44 25.79 50.02
C ALA A 473 56.10 24.59 50.74
N LEU A 474 56.33 23.48 50.03
CA LEU A 474 57.10 22.32 50.50
C LEU A 474 58.61 22.61 50.66
N SER A 475 59.14 23.56 49.90
CA SER A 475 60.58 23.83 49.72
C SER A 475 61.06 25.15 50.35
N GLU A 476 60.14 26.08 50.60
CA GLU A 476 60.42 27.46 51.02
C GLU A 476 61.03 27.57 52.43
N THR A 477 60.73 26.61 53.32
CA THR A 477 61.26 26.57 54.69
C THR A 477 61.69 25.16 55.09
N PRO A 478 62.69 25.00 55.99
CA PRO A 478 63.09 23.69 56.51
C PRO A 478 62.06 23.06 57.48
N ILE A 479 60.95 23.74 57.74
CA ILE A 479 59.70 23.20 58.33
C ILE A 479 58.55 23.88 57.56
N PRO A 480 57.89 23.20 56.61
CA PRO A 480 56.80 23.78 55.83
C PRO A 480 55.53 24.00 56.67
N ASN A 481 54.73 25.00 56.29
CA ASN A 481 53.48 25.31 56.98
C ASN A 481 52.36 24.33 56.57
N PHE A 482 52.09 23.34 57.43
CA PHE A 482 51.04 22.35 57.20
C PHE A 482 49.63 22.93 57.03
N ASN A 483 49.31 24.11 57.58
CA ASN A 483 48.00 24.73 57.35
C ASN A 483 47.86 25.17 55.89
N THR A 484 48.87 25.83 55.32
CA THR A 484 48.89 26.23 53.91
C THR A 484 48.87 25.02 52.98
N LEU A 485 49.64 23.96 53.28
CA LEU A 485 49.61 22.71 52.50
C LEU A 485 48.23 22.03 52.55
N LYS A 486 47.53 22.10 53.68
CA LYS A 486 46.19 21.55 53.90
C LYS A 486 45.10 22.32 53.17
N GLU A 487 45.18 23.65 53.12
CA GLU A 487 44.29 24.50 52.31
C GLU A 487 44.45 24.18 50.82
N ILE A 488 45.69 24.14 50.31
CA ILE A 488 45.97 23.80 48.91
C ILE A 488 45.49 22.38 48.56
N TYR A 489 45.66 21.41 49.47
CA TYR A 489 45.14 20.05 49.29
C TYR A 489 43.61 20.03 49.22
N HIS A 490 42.92 20.82 50.06
CA HIS A 490 41.47 20.90 50.08
C HIS A 490 40.92 21.52 48.79
N ASP A 491 41.56 22.59 48.28
CA ASP A 491 41.23 23.17 46.97
C ASP A 491 41.33 22.15 45.84
N ILE A 492 42.40 21.35 45.83
CA ILE A 492 42.63 20.30 44.81
C ILE A 492 41.55 19.20 44.89
N VAL A 493 41.16 18.77 46.10
CA VAL A 493 40.08 17.78 46.28
C VAL A 493 38.72 18.34 45.86
N ASN A 494 38.45 19.62 46.12
CA ASN A 494 37.23 20.28 45.66
C ASN A 494 37.20 20.39 44.12
N TYR A 495 38.33 20.70 43.48
CA TYR A 495 38.42 20.66 42.02
C TYR A 495 38.29 19.24 41.45
N GLU A 496 38.74 18.20 42.15
CA GLU A 496 38.62 16.80 41.74
C GLU A 496 37.15 16.33 41.65
N SER A 497 36.27 16.71 42.60
CA SER A 497 34.86 16.28 42.54
C SER A 497 34.11 16.82 41.33
N HIS A 498 34.43 18.04 40.87
CA HIS A 498 33.84 18.63 39.66
C HIS A 498 34.27 17.89 38.37
N ILE A 499 35.41 17.17 38.39
CA ILE A 499 35.86 16.38 37.23
C ILE A 499 34.97 15.15 37.05
N ASP A 500 34.60 14.48 38.14
CA ASP A 500 33.75 13.28 38.07
C ASP A 500 32.34 13.60 37.55
N GLU A 501 31.79 14.78 37.86
CA GLU A 501 30.53 15.27 37.28
C GLU A 501 30.65 15.44 35.75
N ILE A 502 31.65 16.18 35.28
CA ILE A 502 31.86 16.41 33.84
C ILE A 502 32.14 15.10 33.10
N LYS A 503 32.88 14.18 33.72
CA LYS A 503 33.16 12.84 33.19
C LYS A 503 31.89 12.01 33.02
N ASN A 504 30.98 12.04 34.00
CA ASN A 504 29.71 11.32 33.92
C ASN A 504 28.82 11.87 32.80
N ILE A 505 28.74 13.20 32.64
CA ILE A 505 28.03 13.85 31.53
C ILE A 505 28.64 13.43 30.18
N SER A 506 29.97 13.52 30.06
CA SER A 506 30.68 13.19 28.81
C SER A 506 30.55 11.71 28.42
N ASN A 507 30.57 10.79 29.40
CA ASN A 507 30.34 9.37 29.13
C ASN A 507 28.92 9.12 28.61
N LYS A 508 27.90 9.77 29.20
CA LYS A 508 26.51 9.65 28.76
C LYS A 508 26.31 10.17 27.33
N GLU A 509 26.94 11.29 26.98
CA GLU A 509 26.86 11.82 25.61
C GLU A 509 27.59 10.93 24.59
N ASN A 510 28.68 10.26 24.97
CA ASN A 510 29.33 9.24 24.14
C ASN A 510 28.44 8.00 23.91
N GLU A 511 27.63 7.60 24.89
CA GLU A 511 26.61 6.55 24.72
C GLU A 511 25.48 7.02 23.77
N ASN A 512 25.01 8.27 23.91
CA ASN A 512 24.01 8.86 23.03
C ASN A 512 24.47 8.89 21.56
N ILE A 513 25.75 9.20 21.28
CA ILE A 513 26.33 9.22 19.93
C ILE A 513 26.08 7.91 19.16
N ILE A 514 26.24 6.75 19.81
CA ILE A 514 26.00 5.44 19.17
C ILE A 514 24.51 5.28 18.81
N LEU A 515 23.62 5.71 19.70
CA LEU A 515 22.17 5.66 19.48
C LEU A 515 21.73 6.63 18.37
N TYR A 516 22.35 7.80 18.25
CA TYR A 516 22.10 8.75 17.17
C TYR A 516 22.51 8.15 15.81
N ILE A 517 23.73 7.61 15.68
CA ILE A 517 24.22 6.97 14.44
C ILE A 517 23.26 5.88 13.97
N ASP A 518 22.87 4.96 14.87
CA ASP A 518 21.94 3.86 14.55
C ASP A 518 20.55 4.39 14.12
N THR A 519 20.03 5.41 14.80
CA THR A 519 18.73 6.00 14.48
C THR A 519 18.74 6.70 13.12
N ILE A 520 19.74 7.58 12.88
CA ILE A 520 19.85 8.36 11.66
C ILE A 520 20.13 7.46 10.45
N THR A 521 20.94 6.41 10.61
CA THR A 521 21.20 5.42 9.55
C THR A 521 19.89 4.74 9.12
N LYS A 522 19.07 4.27 10.08
CA LYS A 522 17.76 3.65 9.80
C LYS A 522 16.78 4.61 9.12
N LEU A 523 16.72 5.87 9.55
CA LEU A 523 15.87 6.89 8.92
C LEU A 523 16.32 7.17 7.48
N LYS A 524 17.63 7.31 7.24
CA LYS A 524 18.21 7.48 5.91
C LYS A 524 17.90 6.29 4.99
N GLU A 525 18.01 5.06 5.48
CA GLU A 525 17.66 3.84 4.74
C GLU A 525 16.17 3.79 4.36
N LYS A 526 15.26 4.24 5.25
CA LYS A 526 13.83 4.36 4.94
C LYS A 526 13.57 5.35 3.80
N VAL A 527 14.19 6.54 3.84
CA VAL A 527 14.05 7.53 2.75
C VAL A 527 14.65 7.01 1.43
N GLN A 528 15.77 6.28 1.49
CA GLN A 528 16.35 5.60 0.32
C GLN A 528 15.40 4.53 -0.25
N SER A 529 14.69 3.78 0.60
CA SER A 529 13.66 2.82 0.17
C SER A 529 12.51 3.51 -0.57
N ILE A 530 12.05 4.67 -0.09
CA ILE A 530 11.03 5.50 -0.75
C ILE A 530 11.53 6.00 -2.12
N LEU A 531 12.78 6.47 -2.22
CA LEU A 531 13.39 6.90 -3.49
C LEU A 531 13.49 5.74 -4.50
N ASN A 532 13.88 4.55 -4.04
CA ASN A 532 13.92 3.35 -4.88
C ASN A 532 12.51 2.99 -5.39
N PHE A 533 11.51 3.01 -4.50
CA PHE A 533 10.11 2.71 -4.85
C PHE A 533 9.52 3.69 -5.87
N VAL A 534 9.78 5.00 -5.74
CA VAL A 534 9.41 6.00 -6.75
C VAL A 534 10.04 5.67 -8.11
N THR A 535 11.31 5.27 -8.12
CA THR A 535 12.10 5.04 -9.34
C THR A 535 11.72 3.75 -10.07
N THR A 536 11.46 2.64 -9.35
CA THR A 536 11.12 1.34 -9.98
C THR A 536 9.78 1.42 -10.72
N TYR A 537 8.73 1.92 -10.07
CA TYR A 537 7.38 1.94 -10.64
C TYR A 537 7.16 2.96 -11.76
N GLU A 538 8.10 3.87 -11.98
CA GLU A 538 8.11 4.74 -13.16
C GLU A 538 8.56 4.00 -14.42
N ASN A 539 9.43 3.00 -14.26
CA ASN A 539 9.96 2.15 -15.32
C ASN A 539 9.06 0.95 -15.63
N ASP A 540 8.40 0.38 -14.60
CA ASP A 540 7.50 -0.78 -14.77
C ASP A 540 6.19 -0.44 -15.53
N ASN A 541 5.91 0.85 -15.75
CA ASN A 541 4.60 1.33 -16.17
C ASN A 541 4.39 1.40 -17.70
N ASN A 542 5.17 0.66 -18.50
CA ASN A 542 5.16 0.74 -19.97
C ASN A 542 3.78 0.50 -20.60
N ILE A 543 3.00 -0.45 -20.09
CA ILE A 543 1.62 -0.71 -20.56
C ILE A 543 0.71 0.50 -20.26
N ILE A 544 0.82 1.09 -19.07
CA ILE A 544 -0.01 2.27 -18.71
C ILE A 544 0.38 3.49 -19.54
N LYS A 545 1.69 3.73 -19.78
CA LYS A 545 2.20 4.84 -20.61
C LYS A 545 1.71 4.78 -22.07
N GLN A 546 1.34 3.60 -22.60
CA GLN A 546 0.74 3.48 -23.94
C GLN A 546 -0.70 4.00 -24.01
N HIS A 547 -1.47 3.89 -22.91
CA HIS A 547 -2.86 4.33 -22.86
C HIS A 547 -3.06 5.71 -22.21
N ILE A 548 -2.05 6.19 -21.50
CA ILE A 548 -2.06 7.45 -20.76
C ILE A 548 -0.74 8.21 -21.00
N GLN A 549 -0.85 9.37 -21.66
CA GLN A 549 0.16 10.42 -21.51
C GLN A 549 0.00 11.05 -20.13
N ASP A 550 0.95 10.77 -19.24
CA ASP A 550 1.12 11.42 -17.94
C ASP A 550 2.11 12.60 -18.10
N ASN A 551 1.60 13.82 -17.97
CA ASN A 551 2.43 15.04 -17.95
C ASN A 551 3.05 15.30 -16.56
N ASP A 552 2.89 14.39 -15.60
CA ASP A 552 3.38 14.49 -14.23
C ASP A 552 4.86 14.10 -14.06
N GLU A 553 5.58 13.81 -15.15
CA GLU A 553 7.02 13.46 -15.14
C GLU A 553 7.90 14.55 -14.48
N ASP A 554 7.45 15.81 -14.60
CA ASP A 554 8.02 16.99 -13.93
C ASP A 554 7.82 16.97 -12.40
N ASN A 555 6.71 16.41 -11.92
CA ASN A 555 6.40 16.25 -10.50
C ASN A 555 7.17 15.07 -9.89
N VAL A 556 7.30 13.96 -10.63
CA VAL A 556 8.13 12.81 -10.23
C VAL A 556 9.59 13.22 -10.05
N SER A 557 10.12 14.02 -10.99
CA SER A 557 11.50 14.52 -10.95
C SER A 557 11.78 15.39 -9.71
N LYS A 558 10.87 16.32 -9.37
CA LYS A 558 10.96 17.14 -8.15
C LYS A 558 10.91 16.31 -6.86
N ILE A 559 10.10 15.25 -6.82
CA ILE A 559 10.02 14.34 -5.66
C ILE A 559 11.33 13.54 -5.50
N LYS A 560 11.91 13.04 -6.60
CA LYS A 560 13.23 12.37 -6.55
C LYS A 560 14.32 13.31 -6.06
N GLU A 561 14.31 14.57 -6.47
CA GLU A 561 15.28 15.58 -6.03
C GLU A 561 15.14 15.88 -4.53
N THR A 562 13.92 16.16 -4.05
CA THR A 562 13.70 16.42 -2.62
C THR A 562 14.00 15.21 -1.73
N LEU A 563 13.75 13.98 -2.19
CA LEU A 563 14.16 12.76 -1.48
C LEU A 563 15.69 12.63 -1.37
N LYS A 564 16.43 12.93 -2.45
CA LYS A 564 17.90 12.97 -2.42
C LYS A 564 18.42 14.02 -1.44
N THR A 565 17.80 15.20 -1.39
CA THR A 565 18.15 16.27 -0.43
C THR A 565 17.96 15.82 1.02
N THR A 566 16.88 15.09 1.33
CA THR A 566 16.68 14.52 2.68
C THR A 566 17.73 13.46 3.03
N ILE A 567 18.07 12.57 2.08
CA ILE A 567 19.12 11.55 2.27
C ILE A 567 20.49 12.21 2.50
N GLN A 568 20.78 13.29 1.77
CA GLN A 568 21.99 14.08 1.92
C GLN A 568 22.03 14.79 3.29
N SER A 569 20.92 15.38 3.73
CA SER A 569 20.82 15.99 5.06
C SER A 569 21.10 14.99 6.19
N PHE A 570 20.56 13.77 6.12
CA PHE A 570 20.92 12.71 7.09
C PHE A 570 22.40 12.28 6.99
N GLN A 571 23.01 12.30 5.80
CA GLN A 571 24.45 12.03 5.66
C GLN A 571 25.32 13.13 6.28
N GLU A 572 24.94 14.40 6.13
CA GLU A 572 25.64 15.53 6.75
C GLU A 572 25.58 15.46 8.27
N ILE A 573 24.44 15.07 8.83
CA ILE A 573 24.27 14.83 10.27
C ILE A 573 25.17 13.68 10.75
N LEU A 574 25.28 12.57 9.99
CA LEU A 574 26.23 11.49 10.32
C LEU A 574 27.69 11.98 10.30
N ASN A 575 28.07 12.78 9.30
CA ASN A 575 29.42 13.36 9.22
C ASN A 575 29.72 14.26 10.44
N LYS A 576 28.77 15.14 10.83
CA LYS A 576 28.89 15.99 12.03
C LYS A 576 29.06 15.16 13.32
N ILE A 577 28.43 13.99 13.43
CA ILE A 577 28.63 13.09 14.57
C ILE A 577 30.06 12.55 14.58
N ASP A 578 30.60 12.12 13.44
CA ASP A 578 31.97 11.61 13.37
C ASP A 578 33.01 12.72 13.63
N GLU A 579 32.76 13.96 13.19
CA GLU A 579 33.56 15.14 13.53
C GLU A 579 33.53 15.43 15.04
N THR A 580 32.33 15.48 15.64
CA THR A 580 32.13 15.63 17.10
C THR A 580 32.88 14.52 17.86
N LYS A 581 32.79 13.28 17.39
CA LYS A 581 33.44 12.12 17.99
C LYS A 581 34.97 12.23 17.94
N ALA A 582 35.52 12.65 16.80
CA ALA A 582 36.96 12.88 16.65
C ALA A 582 37.46 14.02 17.54
N GLN A 583 36.70 15.12 17.63
CA GLN A 583 37.02 16.31 18.41
C GLN A 583 37.01 16.06 19.93
N PHE A 584 35.93 15.48 20.46
CA PHE A 584 35.73 15.35 21.90
C PHE A 584 36.18 14.01 22.50
N TYR A 585 36.35 12.97 21.67
CA TYR A 585 36.73 11.61 22.11
C TYR A 585 37.96 11.02 21.40
N GLY A 586 38.60 11.73 20.47
CA GLY A 586 39.87 11.33 19.81
C GLY A 586 41.17 11.52 20.63
N ASN A 587 42.32 11.63 19.98
CA ASN A 587 43.64 11.57 20.65
C ASN A 587 44.01 12.78 21.54
N ASN A 588 43.23 13.88 21.54
CA ASN A 588 43.40 15.04 22.43
C ASN A 588 42.11 15.32 23.24
N ASN A 589 41.41 14.24 23.63
CA ASN A 589 40.06 14.28 24.20
C ASN A 589 39.98 14.69 25.69
N ILE A 590 38.72 14.80 26.12
CA ILE A 590 38.28 14.88 27.51
C ILE A 590 38.99 13.85 28.42
N ASN A 591 39.11 12.59 27.99
CA ASN A 591 39.74 11.53 28.80
C ASN A 591 41.26 11.74 29.02
N ASN A 592 41.98 12.27 28.02
CA ASN A 592 43.40 12.57 28.13
C ASN A 592 43.64 13.76 29.07
N ILE A 593 42.78 14.80 28.99
CA ILE A 593 42.80 15.91 29.94
C ILE A 593 42.51 15.40 31.36
N ILE A 594 41.45 14.61 31.56
CA ILE A 594 41.14 13.99 32.86
C ILE A 594 42.34 13.19 33.38
N SER A 595 43.00 12.37 32.55
CA SER A 595 44.18 11.59 32.93
C SER A 595 45.36 12.46 33.35
N THR A 596 45.65 13.55 32.62
CA THR A 596 46.67 14.54 33.00
C THR A 596 46.35 15.20 34.34
N ILE A 597 45.08 15.57 34.57
CA ILE A 597 44.66 16.19 35.83
C ILE A 597 44.77 15.18 36.98
N SER A 598 44.26 13.95 36.81
CA SER A 598 44.42 12.88 37.80
C SER A 598 45.88 12.59 38.14
N LYS A 599 46.82 12.73 37.19
CA LYS A 599 48.26 12.63 37.45
C LYS A 599 48.74 13.77 38.36
N ASN A 600 48.39 15.03 38.05
CA ASN A 600 48.74 16.18 38.90
C ASN A 600 48.16 16.07 40.32
N VAL A 601 46.89 15.64 40.45
CA VAL A 601 46.25 15.39 41.76
C VAL A 601 46.98 14.27 42.52
N ASN A 602 47.32 13.17 41.85
CA ASN A 602 48.05 12.06 42.46
C ASN A 602 49.49 12.41 42.85
N ASP A 603 50.15 13.34 42.15
CA ASP A 603 51.46 13.83 42.54
C ASP A 603 51.41 14.59 43.87
N VAL A 604 50.42 15.48 44.08
CA VAL A 604 50.22 16.14 45.39
C VAL A 604 49.84 15.14 46.49
N LYS A 605 48.94 14.19 46.20
CA LYS A 605 48.50 13.14 47.15
C LYS A 605 49.62 12.24 47.67
N LYS A 606 50.78 12.15 47.01
CA LYS A 606 51.95 11.39 47.50
C LYS A 606 52.66 12.05 48.69
N HIS A 607 52.45 13.36 48.90
CA HIS A 607 53.22 14.15 49.87
C HIS A 607 52.50 14.42 51.21
N LEU A 608 51.20 14.11 51.33
CA LEU A 608 50.38 14.33 52.54
C LEU A 608 49.55 13.10 52.91
N SER A 609 49.05 13.05 54.16
CA SER A 609 48.11 12.01 54.56
C SER A 609 46.71 12.25 54.04
N LYS A 610 46.11 11.21 53.47
CA LYS A 610 44.73 11.23 52.95
C LYS A 610 43.68 11.56 54.02
N ASP A 611 44.01 11.35 55.30
CA ASP A 611 43.19 11.70 56.47
C ASP A 611 43.74 12.90 57.29
N LEU A 612 44.83 13.53 56.84
CA LEU A 612 45.52 14.66 57.48
C LEU A 612 45.85 14.48 58.97
N THR A 613 45.80 13.24 59.49
CA THR A 613 45.89 12.97 60.93
C THR A 613 47.33 13.15 61.41
N ILE A 614 48.31 12.71 60.61
CA ILE A 614 49.74 12.90 60.89
C ILE A 614 50.09 14.38 60.98
N GLU A 615 49.57 15.18 60.05
CA GLU A 615 49.92 16.59 59.93
C GLU A 615 49.30 17.43 61.06
N ASN A 616 48.07 17.10 61.50
CA ASN A 616 47.48 17.72 62.69
C ASN A 616 48.29 17.40 63.97
N GLU A 617 48.78 16.17 64.13
CA GLU A 617 49.63 15.76 65.26
C GLU A 617 50.98 16.50 65.25
N LEU A 618 51.59 16.71 64.07
CA LEU A 618 52.83 17.48 63.94
C LEU A 618 52.63 18.96 64.28
N ILE A 619 51.52 19.58 63.89
CA ILE A 619 51.17 20.95 64.30
C ILE A 619 51.04 21.05 65.83
N GLN A 620 50.42 20.07 66.48
CA GLN A 620 50.31 20.05 67.95
C GLN A 620 51.68 19.93 68.63
N ILE A 621 52.53 19.01 68.16
CA ILE A 621 53.91 18.85 68.62
C ILE A 621 54.70 20.15 68.46
N GLN A 622 54.61 20.81 67.29
CA GLN A 622 55.29 22.08 67.03
C GLN A 622 54.85 23.17 68.02
N LYS A 623 53.55 23.26 68.31
CA LYS A 623 53.02 24.18 69.31
C LYS A 623 53.53 23.86 70.71
N SER A 624 53.49 22.59 71.14
CA SER A 624 54.02 22.16 72.43
C SER A 624 55.54 22.42 72.58
N LEU A 625 56.31 22.34 71.48
CA LEU A 625 57.73 22.68 71.47
C LEU A 625 57.98 24.20 71.59
N GLU A 626 57.15 25.05 70.98
CA GLU A 626 57.28 26.50 71.16
C GLU A 626 56.80 26.92 72.56
N ASP A 627 55.71 26.33 73.08
CA ASP A 627 55.22 26.56 74.43
C ASP A 627 56.27 26.18 75.50
N ILE A 628 56.91 25.00 75.38
CA ILE A 628 57.95 24.56 76.35
C ILE A 628 59.26 25.37 76.21
N LYS A 629 59.60 25.83 75.01
CA LYS A 629 60.74 26.73 74.78
C LYS A 629 60.54 28.11 75.41
N ASN A 630 59.29 28.59 75.47
CA ASN A 630 58.94 29.81 76.19
C ASN A 630 58.91 29.59 77.72
N SER A 631 58.31 28.49 78.22
CA SER A 631 58.26 28.21 79.66
C SER A 631 59.65 27.96 80.28
N THR A 632 60.60 27.49 79.49
CA THR A 632 61.98 27.21 79.94
C THR A 632 62.91 28.43 79.88
N TYR A 633 62.46 29.58 79.39
CA TYR A 633 63.31 30.75 79.15
C TYR A 633 64.13 31.20 80.37
N GLU A 634 63.51 31.30 81.56
CA GLU A 634 64.20 31.74 82.79
C GLU A 634 65.13 30.68 83.40
N ILE A 635 64.98 29.42 83.00
CA ILE A 635 65.69 28.26 83.55
C ILE A 635 66.65 27.60 82.54
N ARG A 636 66.82 28.21 81.35
CA ARG A 636 67.81 27.80 80.34
C ARG A 636 69.24 28.08 80.81
N SER A 637 70.21 27.33 80.28
CA SER A 637 71.59 27.30 80.81
C SER A 637 72.24 28.68 80.87
N GLU A 638 71.96 29.55 79.90
CA GLU A 638 72.42 30.93 79.83
C GLU A 638 71.93 31.80 81.01
N GLN A 639 70.64 31.70 81.38
CA GLN A 639 70.08 32.53 82.47
C GLN A 639 70.49 31.96 83.84
N ILE A 640 70.50 30.62 83.96
CA ILE A 640 71.02 29.93 85.14
C ILE A 640 72.50 30.27 85.38
N THR A 641 73.31 30.39 84.32
CA THR A 641 74.70 30.86 84.43
C THR A 641 74.80 32.27 85.02
N LYS A 642 73.96 33.22 84.58
CA LYS A 642 73.94 34.59 85.12
C LYS A 642 73.52 34.63 86.59
N TYR A 643 72.49 33.85 86.94
CA TYR A 643 72.01 33.67 88.32
C TYR A 643 73.11 33.13 89.23
N ILE A 644 73.77 32.04 88.81
CA ILE A 644 74.84 31.39 89.55
C ILE A 644 76.08 32.28 89.70
N ASN A 645 76.46 33.03 88.67
CA ASN A 645 77.59 33.97 88.76
C ASN A 645 77.31 35.10 89.75
N THR A 646 76.07 35.60 89.80
CA THR A 646 75.65 36.62 90.77
C THR A 646 75.80 36.12 92.21
N ILE A 647 75.31 34.90 92.48
CA ILE A 647 75.41 34.27 93.80
C ILE A 647 76.88 33.97 94.14
N ASN A 648 77.65 33.35 93.24
CA ASN A 648 79.07 33.07 93.46
C ASN A 648 79.86 34.33 93.83
N ASN A 649 79.67 35.43 93.10
CA ASN A 649 80.34 36.71 93.39
C ASN A 649 79.97 37.23 94.79
N TYR A 650 78.68 37.18 95.16
CA TYR A 650 78.24 37.56 96.50
C TYR A 650 78.89 36.68 97.59
N VAL A 651 78.75 35.35 97.47
CA VAL A 651 79.27 34.40 98.45
C VAL A 651 80.80 34.52 98.60
N GLU A 652 81.54 34.68 97.50
CA GLU A 652 83.00 34.80 97.55
C GLU A 652 83.44 36.12 98.20
N GLN A 653 82.78 37.24 97.91
CA GLN A 653 83.06 38.54 98.56
C GLN A 653 82.79 38.47 100.07
N GLN A 654 81.65 37.90 100.50
CA GLN A 654 81.31 37.79 101.93
C GLN A 654 82.22 36.80 102.67
N THR A 655 82.63 35.70 102.04
CA THR A 655 83.57 34.74 102.63
C THR A 655 84.95 35.37 102.83
N LYS A 656 85.41 36.20 101.88
CA LYS A 656 86.64 37.01 102.02
C LYS A 656 86.52 38.10 103.09
N HIS A 657 85.35 38.71 103.26
CA HIS A 657 85.09 39.68 104.33
C HIS A 657 85.27 39.03 105.72
N ILE A 658 84.59 37.90 105.96
CA ILE A 658 84.70 37.13 107.21
C ILE A 658 86.13 36.59 107.45
N GLN A 659 86.85 36.22 106.39
CA GLN A 659 88.27 35.82 106.50
C GLN A 659 89.16 36.93 107.06
N ASN A 660 88.88 38.19 106.71
CA ASN A 660 89.72 39.35 107.04
C ASN A 660 89.29 40.06 108.32
N ASN A 661 87.99 40.10 108.64
CA ASN A 661 87.45 40.76 109.83
C ASN A 661 86.32 39.91 110.45
N PRO A 662 86.64 38.97 111.37
CA PRO A 662 85.67 37.99 111.87
C PRO A 662 84.71 38.60 112.92
N ASN A 663 83.55 39.08 112.47
CA ASN A 663 82.42 39.43 113.33
C ASN A 663 81.47 38.24 113.49
N LYS A 664 81.15 37.86 114.74
CA LYS A 664 80.31 36.70 115.07
C LYS A 664 78.87 36.86 114.57
N ASP A 665 78.33 38.07 114.68
CA ASP A 665 76.91 38.32 114.44
C ASP A 665 76.61 38.50 112.94
N GLU A 666 77.58 38.96 112.16
CA GLU A 666 77.50 39.02 110.68
C GLU A 666 77.55 37.63 110.02
N ILE A 667 78.21 36.64 110.64
CA ILE A 667 78.31 35.29 110.09
C ILE A 667 76.94 34.63 109.97
N ASP A 668 76.04 34.84 110.94
CA ASP A 668 74.68 34.28 110.90
C ASP A 668 73.85 34.93 109.77
N ASP A 669 73.96 36.25 109.60
CA ASP A 669 73.27 37.00 108.54
C ASP A 669 73.72 36.58 107.13
N ILE A 670 75.03 36.33 106.97
CA ILE A 670 75.62 35.83 105.72
C ILE A 670 75.22 34.37 105.47
N ILE A 671 75.28 33.49 106.48
CA ILE A 671 74.75 32.13 106.38
C ILE A 671 73.27 32.15 105.99
N GLN A 672 72.46 33.02 106.61
CA GLN A 672 71.02 33.10 106.33
C GLN A 672 70.75 33.58 104.89
N LYS A 673 71.54 34.51 104.35
CA LYS A 673 71.45 34.92 102.94
C LYS A 673 71.88 33.81 101.98
N ILE A 674 72.96 33.07 102.27
CA ILE A 674 73.37 31.91 101.45
C ILE A 674 72.33 30.79 101.50
N VAL A 675 71.73 30.54 102.68
CA VAL A 675 70.59 29.62 102.84
C VAL A 675 69.38 30.08 102.03
N ASN A 676 69.09 31.38 101.97
CA ASN A 676 67.99 31.90 101.16
C ASN A 676 68.26 31.74 99.65
N TYR A 677 69.49 31.95 99.18
CA TYR A 677 69.87 31.65 97.79
C TYR A 677 69.83 30.15 97.47
N ASN A 678 70.19 29.28 98.42
CA ASN A 678 70.02 27.84 98.26
C ASN A 678 68.54 27.45 98.21
N LYS A 679 67.67 28.04 99.04
CA LYS A 679 66.22 27.82 98.96
C LYS A 679 65.63 28.26 97.62
N GLU A 680 66.05 29.41 97.09
CA GLU A 680 65.62 29.86 95.76
C GLU A 680 66.12 28.91 94.64
N SER A 681 67.35 28.39 94.78
CA SER A 681 67.92 27.37 93.88
C SER A 681 67.17 26.02 94.00
N GLU A 682 66.80 25.61 95.21
CA GLU A 682 65.98 24.43 95.52
C GLU A 682 64.53 24.58 95.02
N ILE A 683 64.04 25.80 94.80
CA ILE A 683 62.75 26.08 94.14
C ILE A 683 62.89 26.02 92.62
N LYS A 684 64.00 26.51 92.04
CA LYS A 684 64.26 26.43 90.58
C LYS A 684 64.52 24.99 90.09
N LEU A 685 65.08 24.13 90.95
CA LEU A 685 65.45 22.75 90.57
C LEU A 685 64.25 21.85 90.20
N PRO A 686 63.14 21.79 90.98
CA PRO A 686 61.88 21.15 90.56
C PRO A 686 61.38 21.67 89.23
N THR A 687 61.37 23.00 89.01
CA THR A 687 60.90 23.59 87.75
C THR A 687 61.72 23.13 86.54
N ILE A 688 63.04 22.93 86.68
CA ILE A 688 63.89 22.35 85.64
C ILE A 688 63.53 20.87 85.39
N ILE A 689 63.34 20.08 86.45
CA ILE A 689 62.99 18.66 86.37
C ILE A 689 61.61 18.47 85.71
N ASP A 690 60.62 19.25 86.11
CA ASP A 690 59.24 19.17 85.57
C ASP A 690 59.20 19.55 84.08
N ASN A 691 59.89 20.62 83.67
CA ASN A 691 60.00 20.96 82.25
C ASN A 691 60.76 19.88 81.46
N LYS A 692 61.81 19.27 82.02
CA LYS A 692 62.53 18.15 81.38
C LYS A 692 61.63 16.92 81.20
N ASN A 693 60.79 16.61 82.19
CA ASN A 693 59.79 15.54 82.10
C ASN A 693 58.76 15.84 81.00
N ASN A 694 58.31 17.10 80.88
CA ASN A 694 57.41 17.55 79.82
C ASN A 694 58.04 17.39 78.42
N VAL A 695 59.29 17.83 78.21
CA VAL A 695 59.99 17.61 76.91
C VAL A 695 60.16 16.12 76.61
N THR A 696 60.43 15.29 77.62
CA THR A 696 60.52 13.83 77.46
C THR A 696 59.19 13.22 76.99
N SER A 697 58.06 13.74 77.50
CA SER A 697 56.72 13.37 77.03
C SER A 697 56.50 13.78 75.56
N ILE A 698 56.93 14.98 75.17
CA ILE A 698 56.87 15.45 73.78
C ILE A 698 57.73 14.57 72.86
N ILE A 699 58.93 14.13 73.27
CA ILE A 699 59.77 13.18 72.50
C ILE A 699 59.08 11.81 72.34
N SER A 700 58.37 11.33 73.36
CA SER A 700 57.57 10.10 73.28
C SER A 700 56.43 10.24 72.27
N HIS A 701 55.77 11.40 72.23
CA HIS A 701 54.73 11.73 71.26
C HIS A 701 55.29 11.80 69.83
N ILE A 702 56.40 12.52 69.62
CA ILE A 702 57.13 12.58 68.34
C ILE A 702 57.47 11.17 67.83
N ASN A 703 58.01 10.30 68.69
CA ASN A 703 58.37 8.94 68.29
C ASN A 703 57.16 8.08 67.88
N LYS A 704 55.98 8.27 68.51
CA LYS A 704 54.73 7.63 68.06
C LYS A 704 54.36 8.11 66.65
N VAL A 705 54.41 9.42 66.40
CA VAL A 705 54.10 10.01 65.08
C VAL A 705 55.10 9.55 64.01
N ILE A 706 56.40 9.48 64.31
CA ILE A 706 57.43 8.92 63.41
C ILE A 706 57.11 7.48 63.01
N ASN A 707 56.67 6.64 63.95
CA ASN A 707 56.31 5.25 63.66
C ASN A 707 55.02 5.13 62.83
N LEU A 708 54.03 6.01 63.05
CA LEU A 708 52.81 6.10 62.23
C LEU A 708 53.11 6.58 60.79
N ILE A 709 54.08 7.49 60.62
CA ILE A 709 54.54 7.93 59.30
C ILE A 709 55.22 6.76 58.56
N LYS A 710 56.12 6.03 59.22
CA LYS A 710 56.80 4.88 58.62
C LYS A 710 55.82 3.80 58.15
N SER A 711 54.80 3.47 58.96
CA SER A 711 53.82 2.44 58.59
C SER A 711 52.89 2.85 57.45
N LYS A 712 52.56 4.14 57.30
CA LYS A 712 51.72 4.65 56.20
C LYS A 712 52.45 4.84 54.87
N TYR A 713 53.71 5.28 54.86
CA TYR A 713 54.41 5.67 53.62
C TYR A 713 55.55 4.76 53.19
N ASN A 714 56.04 3.88 54.06
CA ASN A 714 57.12 2.93 53.77
C ASN A 714 58.42 3.57 53.22
N ASN A 715 58.61 4.88 53.45
CA ASN A 715 59.68 5.69 52.88
C ASN A 715 60.06 6.83 53.84
N ASN A 716 61.36 6.98 54.12
CA ASN A 716 61.90 8.02 55.01
C ASN A 716 62.01 9.41 54.32
N ASN A 717 61.74 9.52 53.01
CA ASN A 717 61.79 10.79 52.27
C ASN A 717 60.44 11.56 52.28
N ASN A 718 59.50 11.21 53.16
CA ASN A 718 58.25 11.96 53.32
C ASN A 718 58.49 13.27 54.09
N VAL A 719 57.80 14.35 53.73
CA VAL A 719 57.98 15.68 54.37
C VAL A 719 57.56 15.67 55.84
N SER A 720 56.45 15.02 56.17
CA SER A 720 56.01 14.79 57.55
C SER A 720 57.05 13.98 58.35
N TYR A 721 57.81 13.08 57.71
CA TYR A 721 58.94 12.38 58.35
C TYR A 721 60.09 13.33 58.71
N ASN A 722 60.50 14.18 57.75
CA ASN A 722 61.58 15.14 57.95
C ASN A 722 61.24 16.17 59.04
N VAL A 723 60.00 16.68 59.06
CA VAL A 723 59.54 17.59 60.11
C VAL A 723 59.50 16.89 61.48
N ALA A 724 58.97 15.67 61.56
CA ALA A 724 58.96 14.90 62.80
C ALA A 724 60.37 14.67 63.35
N LYS A 725 61.34 14.36 62.47
CA LYS A 725 62.76 14.20 62.82
C LYS A 725 63.40 15.50 63.30
N LYS A 726 63.05 16.65 62.70
CA LYS A 726 63.54 17.94 63.16
C LYS A 726 62.93 18.34 64.51
N HIS A 727 61.65 18.09 64.75
CA HIS A 727 61.04 18.27 66.07
C HIS A 727 61.68 17.38 67.14
N GLU A 728 62.09 16.15 66.80
CA GLU A 728 62.88 15.29 67.68
C GLU A 728 64.23 15.93 68.03
N GLU A 729 64.92 16.52 67.05
CA GLU A 729 66.18 17.22 67.24
C GLU A 729 66.03 18.47 68.13
N ASP A 730 65.05 19.34 67.82
CA ASP A 730 64.72 20.55 68.60
C ASP A 730 64.41 20.17 70.07
N ALA A 731 63.61 19.13 70.31
CA ALA A 731 63.28 18.65 71.65
C ALA A 731 64.52 18.14 72.41
N ASN A 732 65.40 17.40 71.73
CA ASN A 732 66.66 16.92 72.32
C ASN A 732 67.63 18.07 72.68
N ILE A 733 67.62 19.17 71.92
CA ILE A 733 68.40 20.38 72.24
C ILE A 733 67.89 20.99 73.55
N ILE A 734 66.56 21.12 73.72
CA ILE A 734 65.96 21.67 74.96
C ILE A 734 66.30 20.78 76.17
N ILE A 735 66.24 19.45 76.05
CA ILE A 735 66.66 18.54 77.14
C ILE A 735 68.12 18.76 77.53
N ARG A 736 69.05 18.84 76.56
CA ARG A 736 70.48 19.04 76.84
C ARG A 736 70.76 20.37 77.55
N ASP A 737 70.02 21.42 77.20
CA ASP A 737 70.14 22.72 77.85
C ASP A 737 69.61 22.69 79.30
N LEU A 738 68.45 22.06 79.52
CA LEU A 738 67.88 21.85 80.87
C LEU A 738 68.76 20.94 81.74
N ASP A 739 69.36 19.90 81.19
CA ASP A 739 70.35 19.07 81.89
C ASP A 739 71.59 19.89 82.31
N THR A 740 72.03 20.80 81.46
CA THR A 740 73.12 21.72 81.77
C THR A 740 72.73 22.64 82.93
N SER A 741 71.54 23.25 82.88
CA SER A 741 70.97 24.04 83.99
C SER A 741 70.86 23.26 85.30
N GLN A 742 70.33 22.03 85.25
CA GLN A 742 70.14 21.18 86.43
C GLN A 742 71.46 20.91 87.14
N ASN A 743 72.50 20.55 86.36
CA ASN A 743 73.84 20.31 86.87
C ASN A 743 74.48 21.58 87.46
N MET A 744 74.31 22.72 86.80
CA MET A 744 74.80 24.02 87.29
C MET A 744 74.16 24.40 88.65
N VAL A 745 72.84 24.27 88.78
CA VAL A 745 72.10 24.57 90.04
C VAL A 745 72.50 23.61 91.17
N ASN A 746 72.58 22.30 90.88
CA ASN A 746 73.05 21.30 91.86
C ASN A 746 74.46 21.61 92.38
N ASN A 747 75.38 21.98 91.49
CA ASN A 747 76.75 22.35 91.85
C ASN A 747 76.80 23.62 92.72
N LEU A 748 75.97 24.63 92.43
CA LEU A 748 75.86 25.82 93.29
C LEU A 748 75.39 25.45 94.70
N ILE A 749 74.29 24.68 94.81
CA ILE A 749 73.72 24.27 96.10
C ILE A 749 74.77 23.54 96.94
N GLN A 750 75.47 22.55 96.36
CA GLN A 750 76.53 21.80 97.03
C GLN A 750 77.73 22.67 97.44
N LYS A 751 78.16 23.60 96.59
CA LYS A 751 79.24 24.55 96.90
C LYS A 751 78.86 25.45 98.08
N ASN A 752 77.65 26.00 98.05
CA ASN A 752 77.11 26.84 99.12
C ASN A 752 76.95 26.06 100.44
N PHE A 753 76.54 24.79 100.43
CA PHE A 753 76.48 23.97 101.65
C PHE A 753 77.86 23.77 102.30
N LYS A 754 78.92 23.57 101.50
CA LYS A 754 80.29 23.51 102.03
C LYS A 754 80.67 24.84 102.69
N ILE A 755 80.42 25.96 102.01
CA ILE A 755 80.73 27.31 102.53
C ILE A 755 79.93 27.61 103.80
N ILE A 756 78.65 27.25 103.88
CA ILE A 756 77.85 27.38 105.12
C ILE A 756 78.47 26.57 106.27
N ASN A 757 78.93 25.34 106.02
CA ASN A 757 79.58 24.53 107.04
C ASN A 757 80.94 25.13 107.47
N ASP A 758 81.75 25.61 106.53
CA ASP A 758 83.01 26.29 106.83
C ASP A 758 82.78 27.55 107.68
N LEU A 759 81.76 28.35 107.35
CA LEU A 759 81.36 29.53 108.14
C LEU A 759 80.85 29.17 109.55
N LYS A 760 80.07 28.08 109.69
CA LYS A 760 79.62 27.57 111.00
C LYS A 760 80.80 27.10 111.85
N ASN A 761 81.72 26.32 111.28
CA ASN A 761 82.92 25.85 111.97
C ASN A 761 83.75 27.05 112.46
N ARG A 762 83.93 28.07 111.61
CA ARG A 762 84.69 29.29 111.93
C ARG A 762 84.03 30.13 113.04
N LYS A 763 82.70 30.21 113.07
CA LYS A 763 81.94 30.81 114.20
C LYS A 763 82.21 30.05 115.50
N GLN A 764 82.22 28.72 115.46
CA GLN A 764 82.45 27.87 116.62
C GLN A 764 83.91 27.96 117.13
N GLU A 765 84.90 28.13 116.24
CA GLU A 765 86.28 28.47 116.61
C GLU A 765 86.38 29.81 117.36
N MET A 766 85.61 30.82 116.95
CA MET A 766 85.56 32.13 117.62
C MET A 766 84.92 32.03 119.01
N GLU A 767 83.85 31.25 119.17
CA GLU A 767 83.24 30.97 120.48
C GLU A 767 84.21 30.26 121.43
N ASN A 768 84.95 29.27 120.93
CA ASN A 768 85.95 28.54 121.70
C ASN A 768 87.13 29.42 122.13
N ARG A 769 87.57 30.38 121.30
CA ARG A 769 88.63 31.34 121.67
C ARG A 769 88.22 32.29 122.80
N ASN A 770 86.97 32.75 122.82
CA ASN A 770 86.49 33.65 123.88
C ASN A 770 86.42 32.93 125.25
N ASN A 771 86.04 31.65 125.28
CA ASN A 771 86.02 30.87 126.53
C ASN A 771 87.43 30.64 127.11
N LEU A 772 88.45 30.48 126.26
CA LEU A 772 89.84 30.27 126.70
C LEU A 772 90.43 31.51 127.40
N HIS A 773 90.01 32.71 127.00
CA HIS A 773 90.50 33.97 127.56
C HIS A 773 89.98 34.29 128.96
N ALA A 774 88.83 33.72 129.36
CA ALA A 774 88.27 33.89 130.69
C ALA A 774 89.00 33.06 131.76
N ILE A 775 89.40 31.82 131.42
CA ILE A 775 90.03 30.88 132.37
C ILE A 775 91.44 31.35 132.77
N ASN A 776 92.24 31.84 131.82
CA ASN A 776 93.63 32.25 132.09
C ASN A 776 93.77 33.53 132.94
N ARG A 777 92.70 34.28 133.24
CA ARG A 777 92.77 35.48 134.11
C ARG A 777 92.57 35.19 135.60
N GLN A 778 92.27 33.95 136.00
CA GLN A 778 91.84 33.63 137.36
C GLN A 778 92.86 32.84 138.21
N GLN A 779 94.09 32.61 137.72
CA GLN A 779 95.11 31.81 138.41
C GLN A 779 96.44 32.53 138.76
N GLU A 780 96.63 33.81 138.43
CA GLU A 780 97.97 34.43 138.51
C GLU A 780 98.18 35.53 139.58
N ILE A 781 97.18 35.84 140.44
CA ILE A 781 97.34 36.88 141.50
C ILE A 781 96.77 36.44 142.87
N THR A 782 97.31 35.35 143.44
CA THR A 782 97.22 35.09 144.89
C THR A 782 98.33 34.14 145.39
N GLN A 783 99.44 34.72 145.87
CA GLN A 783 100.40 34.25 146.92
C GLN A 783 101.81 34.82 146.61
N THR A 784 102.26 35.98 147.12
CA THR A 784 102.67 36.40 148.50
C THR A 784 104.15 36.17 148.86
N GLU A 785 104.62 36.96 149.83
CA GLU A 785 106.03 37.32 150.08
C GLU A 785 106.81 36.37 151.03
N HIS A 786 108.15 36.47 150.95
CA HIS A 786 109.18 36.29 151.99
C HIS A 786 109.42 34.96 152.79
N ILE A 787 110.63 34.41 152.58
CA ILE A 787 111.70 34.06 153.58
C ILE A 787 111.67 32.72 154.40
N ASN A 788 112.72 31.92 154.12
CA ASN A 788 113.61 31.06 154.95
C ASN A 788 113.12 29.98 155.95
N ASN A 789 113.80 28.82 155.83
CA ASN A 789 114.27 27.90 156.89
C ASN A 789 113.20 27.07 157.67
N THR A 790 113.39 25.80 158.06
CA THR A 790 114.57 24.91 158.06
C THR A 790 114.20 23.41 158.23
N TYR A 791 115.15 22.51 157.92
CA TYR A 791 115.34 21.14 158.45
C TYR A 791 114.30 19.99 158.25
N HIS A 792 114.71 19.03 157.41
CA HIS A 792 114.74 17.54 157.54
C HIS A 792 114.30 16.85 158.86
N PRO A 793 113.96 15.52 158.87
CA PRO A 793 114.47 14.47 157.96
C PRO A 793 113.50 13.34 157.50
N HIS A 794 114.06 12.39 156.72
CA HIS A 794 113.63 10.98 156.56
C HIS A 794 112.30 10.65 155.84
N ILE A 795 112.09 9.45 155.27
CA ILE A 795 112.98 8.53 154.52
C ILE A 795 112.06 7.54 153.73
N ASN A 796 112.53 7.05 152.58
CA ASN A 796 112.13 5.81 151.91
C ASN A 796 110.69 5.52 151.37
N HIS A 797 110.76 4.98 150.14
CA HIS A 797 110.18 3.70 149.67
C HIS A 797 108.95 3.67 148.74
N THR A 798 109.28 3.28 147.50
CA THR A 798 108.69 2.21 146.68
C THR A 798 107.33 2.41 146.00
N ASN A 799 107.40 2.28 144.67
CA ASN A 799 106.71 1.31 143.82
C ASN A 799 105.18 1.13 143.88
N ASN A 800 104.70 0.76 142.70
CA ASN A 800 103.50 -0.05 142.44
C ASN A 800 102.14 0.66 142.58
N ILE A 801 101.13 0.40 141.75
CA ILE A 801 100.90 -0.26 140.44
C ILE A 801 99.35 -0.43 140.42
N ASN A 802 98.71 -0.48 139.23
CA ASN A 802 97.29 -0.92 139.05
C ASN A 802 96.20 -0.01 139.70
N LYS A 803 94.88 -0.07 139.42
CA LYS A 803 93.97 -0.57 138.34
C LYS A 803 92.56 0.02 138.64
N ASN A 804 91.52 0.01 137.80
CA ASN A 804 91.21 -0.43 136.43
C ASN A 804 90.43 0.76 135.76
N HIS A 805 90.38 1.00 134.45
CA HIS A 805 89.82 0.21 133.33
C HIS A 805 88.37 -0.29 133.50
N GLN A 806 87.39 0.45 132.98
CA GLN A 806 86.09 -0.11 132.61
C GLN A 806 86.11 -0.52 131.13
N TYR A 807 85.82 -1.79 130.86
CA TYR A 807 85.68 -2.38 129.53
C TYR A 807 84.38 -3.20 129.49
N SER A 808 83.71 -3.16 128.32
CA SER A 808 83.01 -4.25 127.63
C SER A 808 82.19 -5.29 128.43
N SER A 809 80.91 -5.48 128.06
CA SER A 809 80.53 -6.61 127.17
C SER A 809 79.00 -6.79 127.00
N SER A 810 78.58 -7.12 125.77
CA SER A 810 77.55 -8.12 125.35
C SER A 810 76.10 -8.05 125.92
N ASP A 811 75.03 -8.64 125.36
CA ASP A 811 74.75 -9.64 124.29
C ASP A 811 73.45 -9.20 123.53
N ARG A 812 73.25 -9.34 122.21
CA ARG A 812 73.03 -10.56 121.38
C ARG A 812 71.67 -11.29 121.61
N LYS A 813 70.67 -11.11 120.72
CA LYS A 813 69.91 -12.19 120.01
C LYS A 813 68.67 -11.76 119.19
N ASN A 814 68.41 -12.60 118.18
CA ASN A 814 67.40 -12.59 117.11
C ASN A 814 65.89 -12.64 117.48
N SER A 815 65.09 -12.31 116.46
CA SER A 815 63.75 -12.84 116.12
C SER A 815 62.55 -12.19 116.86
N SER A 816 61.33 -12.13 116.29
CA SER A 816 60.76 -12.75 115.07
C SER A 816 59.53 -11.97 114.54
N LYS A 817 59.22 -12.13 113.22
CA LYS A 817 57.89 -12.28 112.54
C LYS A 817 56.62 -11.60 113.14
N THR A 818 55.67 -11.07 112.36
CA THR A 818 55.03 -11.60 111.12
C THR A 818 54.26 -10.44 110.42
N LYS A 819 54.23 -10.38 109.08
CA LYS A 819 53.07 -10.65 108.16
C LYS A 819 51.76 -9.88 108.40
N ASP A 820 50.89 -9.64 107.41
CA ASP A 820 50.92 -9.47 105.92
C ASP A 820 49.45 -9.32 105.48
N THR A 821 49.17 -8.49 104.48
CA THR A 821 48.22 -8.71 103.33
C THR A 821 48.17 -7.40 102.54
N GLU A 822 48.73 -7.31 101.33
CA GLU A 822 48.17 -7.76 100.03
C GLU A 822 47.10 -6.80 99.43
N ASN A 823 46.99 -6.60 98.11
CA ASN A 823 47.95 -6.62 96.99
C ASN A 823 47.24 -6.09 95.71
N SER A 824 47.99 -5.78 94.64
CA SER A 824 47.51 -5.52 93.26
C SER A 824 46.51 -4.35 93.08
N VAL A 825 46.84 -3.18 92.51
CA VAL A 825 47.62 -2.84 91.30
C VAL A 825 47.01 -3.40 90.00
N ARG A 826 46.87 -2.49 89.03
CA ARG A 826 46.42 -2.64 87.65
C ARG A 826 47.36 -1.83 86.76
#